data_AF-A0A8H6S9S3-F1
#
_entry.id   AF-A0A8H6S9S3-F1
#
_cell.length_a   1.000
_cell.length_b   1.000
_cell.length_c   1.000
_cell.angle_alpha   90.00
_cell.angle_beta   90.00
_cell.angle_gamma   90.00
#
_symmetry.space_group_name_H-M   'P 1'
#
loop_
_entity.id
_entity.type
_entity.pdbx_description
1 polymer ?
#
loop_
_entity_poly.entity_id
_entity_poly.type
_entity_poly.pdbx_seq_one_letter_code
_entity_poly.pdbx_strand_id
1 'polypeptide(L)'
;MGSMSLSDNDYEALRSPDSLTSTQRRTKWALIFSLALASYIYSLDSTTTYTYLSYATSEFGHHNLLGSIQVAQGIIIAVGKPVIAKTADVGSRGTAYCLVLLFYVLGYAAIATARNIETVTGGILVYAIGFTGLQLLTQVVIADVTTLKWRGFFVSLSSLPFLINGIIGSNISAAIIERAGWRWGYGMFIIVIPLGLVPLIYTLHTTEHDTRRRAAPAKNSLSQRLLDLADELDVIGLILIGLSTSLILLPLSIAQHTAHGIKGGWAPFLFLLGILFIPVFAWWDFKHAKSPVIPFRFVVNRSVVGSSLIGALDFMAFYLTFTYLYSFVIVVKDWKLVNATYFTQIQSLTMTACSFLTGIYMHRYRRYKSLLVSGLIVRLLGVLLMLRARGTSGSTLGLIATQILQGVGGGIASLATHVSAQASVTPSDVAMCTAVVLLVTEFGAAGGGAIAGGIWSKQMPERLAHYLPSLPQAERDALFGSIIEAAARPLGDPVREGVIYAYSDTMKSMVLAAFFVSVLPVLISLCMPDWYLGEQRSAVVVIYVIYLMPTLSFHHVLIPAVLIRVALIIYSEWIDNSDSVVKYTDIDYRVFSDAARFLLRGNDAQGTFKLGVGDPYNRETYRYTPLLALLLTPNEWLHPSFGKYLFATCDIFGGLLIYDLLATCIQPLSSPPTATLFSALHLLNPLVFAISTRGSSEAVLSLFVLFTLHSALKGRWNAAAIALGVSVHWKIYPVIYGVACLGVVGGSSLLSWRAVRFTVLSASTFFALGLACYSVWGYPFLYESYFYHLHRLDHRHNFSPYFYLIYLTYPAFGQSTATNVSFWSRVLQSPLTSFVPQMSLALGAGLVFGRRRDDLPFAWFVQTTVFVIFNKVCTSQYFLWYLLLLPLLLPRLQLSRGKVVAYLAVWVGTQALWLSEAYKLEFLGGNVFFGVWVRGLVYVAGNCWVLAGIMDGYKQVLY
;
A
#
# COMPACT_ATOMS: atom_id res chain seq x y z
N MET A 1 34.28 6.87 28.30
CA MET A 1 35.72 6.77 27.90
C MET A 1 35.83 7.10 26.42
N GLY A 2 36.62 8.13 26.08
CA GLY A 2 37.11 8.52 24.75
C GLY A 2 36.14 8.42 23.56
N SER A 3 35.30 9.44 23.33
CA SER A 3 34.64 9.62 22.03
C SER A 3 35.71 9.90 20.98
N MET A 4 36.01 8.90 20.15
CA MET A 4 36.84 9.09 18.96
C MET A 4 36.03 9.95 17.98
N SER A 5 36.18 11.27 18.07
CA SER A 5 35.56 12.20 17.14
C SER A 5 36.26 12.02 15.79
N LEU A 6 35.56 11.41 14.84
CA LEU A 6 35.98 11.39 13.43
C LEU A 6 36.23 12.83 12.98
N SER A 7 37.28 13.04 12.17
CA SER A 7 37.60 14.37 11.64
C SER A 7 36.52 14.80 10.63
N ASP A 8 36.34 16.11 10.41
CA ASP A 8 35.37 16.60 9.41
C ASP A 8 35.65 16.03 8.00
N ASN A 9 36.90 15.64 7.70
CA ASN A 9 37.30 14.96 6.46
C ASN A 9 36.79 13.50 6.37
N ASP A 10 36.74 12.76 7.49
CA ASP A 10 36.19 11.39 7.52
C ASP A 10 34.67 11.39 7.28
N TYR A 11 33.99 12.44 7.77
CA TYR A 11 32.58 12.66 7.49
C TYR A 11 32.33 13.07 6.05
N GLU A 12 33.28 13.72 5.39
CA GLU A 12 33.20 14.08 3.97
C GLU A 12 33.39 12.88 3.05
N ALA A 13 34.31 11.97 3.40
CA ALA A 13 34.50 10.70 2.69
C ALA A 13 33.26 9.78 2.76
N LEU A 14 32.52 9.79 3.87
CA LEU A 14 31.26 9.02 4.04
C LEU A 14 30.06 9.60 3.26
N ARG A 15 30.18 10.81 2.70
CA ARG A 15 29.11 11.49 1.93
C ARG A 15 29.13 11.19 0.43
N SER A 16 30.18 10.58 -0.12
CA SER A 16 30.21 10.17 -1.53
C SER A 16 29.70 8.72 -1.69
N PRO A 17 28.71 8.45 -2.55
CA PRO A 17 28.23 7.08 -2.81
C PRO A 17 29.33 6.12 -3.30
N ASP A 18 30.38 6.69 -3.90
CA ASP A 18 31.50 6.00 -4.52
C ASP A 18 32.58 5.54 -3.52
N SER A 19 32.54 6.03 -2.27
CA SER A 19 33.52 5.63 -1.24
C SER A 19 33.19 4.34 -0.50
N LEU A 20 31.97 3.79 -0.66
CA LEU A 20 31.61 2.53 -0.01
C LEU A 20 32.13 1.32 -0.78
N THR A 21 32.72 0.39 -0.04
CA THR A 21 33.08 -0.92 -0.60
C THR A 21 31.83 -1.70 -1.03
N SER A 22 31.98 -2.64 -1.96
CA SER A 22 30.88 -3.53 -2.41
C SER A 22 30.23 -4.28 -1.24
N THR A 23 31.01 -4.67 -0.24
CA THR A 23 30.56 -5.32 1.01
C THR A 23 29.70 -4.39 1.86
N GLN A 24 30.08 -3.11 2.01
CA GLN A 24 29.28 -2.14 2.76
C GLN A 24 27.93 -1.85 2.09
N ARG A 25 27.89 -1.82 0.75
CA ARG A 25 26.62 -1.70 0.00
C ARG A 25 25.70 -2.90 0.22
N ARG A 26 26.22 -4.13 0.13
CA ARG A 26 25.43 -5.36 0.36
C ARG A 26 24.83 -5.41 1.76
N THR A 27 25.62 -5.07 2.78
CA THR A 27 25.18 -5.08 4.19
C THR A 27 24.06 -4.05 4.44
N LYS A 28 24.17 -2.86 3.84
CA LYS A 28 23.11 -1.83 3.92
C LYS A 28 21.79 -2.28 3.29
N TRP A 29 21.85 -2.92 2.12
CA TRP A 29 20.67 -3.48 1.46
C TRP A 29 20.03 -4.61 2.26
N ALA A 30 20.85 -5.48 2.85
CA ALA A 30 20.38 -6.52 3.75
C ALA A 30 19.66 -5.92 4.98
N LEU A 31 20.17 -4.81 5.53
CA LEU A 31 19.53 -4.13 6.67
C LEU A 31 18.19 -3.52 6.28
N ILE A 32 18.09 -2.83 5.14
CA ILE A 32 16.83 -2.25 4.66
C ILE A 32 15.80 -3.35 4.38
N PHE A 33 16.20 -4.42 3.69
CA PHE A 33 15.30 -5.53 3.36
C PHE A 33 14.80 -6.24 4.62
N SER A 34 15.70 -6.55 5.56
CA SER A 34 15.34 -7.22 6.81
C SER A 34 14.49 -6.33 7.73
N LEU A 35 14.72 -5.02 7.75
CA LEU A 35 13.86 -4.06 8.46
C LEU A 35 12.47 -3.96 7.83
N ALA A 36 12.37 -3.99 6.49
CA ALA A 36 11.09 -4.02 5.80
C ALA A 36 10.31 -5.31 6.10
N LEU A 37 10.99 -6.46 6.14
CA LEU A 37 10.41 -7.75 6.51
C LEU A 37 9.91 -7.75 7.96
N ALA A 38 10.72 -7.24 8.90
CA ALA A 38 10.33 -7.08 10.30
C ALA A 38 9.10 -6.18 10.45
N SER A 39 9.07 -5.06 9.71
CA SER A 39 7.92 -4.13 9.69
C SER A 39 6.66 -4.76 9.12
N TYR A 40 6.80 -5.61 8.10
CA TYR A 40 5.68 -6.34 7.51
C TYR A 40 5.05 -7.31 8.49
N ILE A 41 5.88 -8.08 9.21
CA ILE A 41 5.40 -9.07 10.17
C ILE A 41 4.80 -8.40 11.41
N TYR A 42 5.44 -7.33 11.91
CA TYR A 42 4.86 -6.48 12.96
C TYR A 42 3.45 -6.00 12.60
N SER A 43 3.28 -5.56 11.35
CA SER A 43 1.98 -5.12 10.86
C SER A 43 0.97 -6.26 10.78
N LEU A 44 1.36 -7.42 10.23
CA LEU A 44 0.48 -8.57 10.10
C LEU A 44 -0.03 -9.05 11.45
N ASP A 45 0.87 -9.14 12.45
CA ASP A 45 0.51 -9.43 13.84
C ASP A 45 -0.54 -8.45 14.35
N SER A 46 -0.20 -7.16 14.39
CA SER A 46 -1.09 -6.13 14.94
C SER A 46 -2.47 -6.11 14.29
N THR A 47 -2.57 -6.39 12.98
CA THR A 47 -3.85 -6.42 12.26
C THR A 47 -4.72 -7.65 12.52
N THR A 48 -4.15 -8.74 13.05
CA THR A 48 -4.86 -10.02 13.22
C THR A 48 -5.14 -10.34 14.69
N THR A 49 -4.14 -10.19 15.56
CA THR A 49 -4.23 -10.65 16.96
C THR A 49 -5.16 -9.82 17.82
N TYR A 50 -5.46 -8.57 17.42
CA TYR A 50 -6.44 -7.73 18.09
C TYR A 50 -7.82 -8.40 18.21
N THR A 51 -8.31 -9.00 17.13
CA THR A 51 -9.63 -9.64 17.12
C THR A 51 -9.65 -10.97 17.86
N TYR A 52 -8.54 -11.71 17.84
CA TYR A 52 -8.43 -13.02 18.52
C TYR A 52 -8.66 -12.91 20.04
N LEU A 53 -8.21 -11.82 20.67
CA LEU A 53 -8.41 -11.60 22.10
C LEU A 53 -9.89 -11.50 22.49
N SER A 54 -10.73 -10.91 21.63
CA SER A 54 -12.17 -10.79 21.88
C SER A 54 -12.86 -12.15 21.90
N TYR A 55 -12.43 -13.07 21.04
CA TYR A 55 -12.91 -14.46 21.02
C TYR A 55 -12.34 -15.29 22.17
N ALA A 56 -11.04 -15.16 22.47
CA ALA A 56 -10.40 -15.88 23.57
C ALA A 56 -11.06 -15.57 24.92
N THR A 57 -11.32 -14.28 25.18
CA THR A 57 -12.02 -13.85 26.41
C THR A 57 -13.47 -14.32 26.45
N SER A 58 -14.17 -14.34 25.31
CA SER A 58 -15.57 -14.79 25.23
C SER A 58 -15.73 -16.30 25.37
N GLU A 59 -14.80 -17.11 24.82
CA GLU A 59 -14.80 -18.58 24.96
C GLU A 59 -14.73 -19.00 26.43
N PHE A 60 -13.99 -18.25 27.25
CA PHE A 60 -13.90 -18.48 28.70
C PHE A 60 -14.96 -17.74 29.52
N GLY A 61 -15.95 -17.08 28.90
CA GLY A 61 -17.00 -16.33 29.61
C GLY A 61 -16.53 -15.06 30.34
N HIS A 62 -15.34 -14.56 29.99
CA HIS A 62 -14.67 -13.44 30.65
C HIS A 62 -14.45 -12.25 29.70
N HIS A 63 -15.40 -11.96 28.80
CA HIS A 63 -15.29 -10.82 27.88
C HIS A 63 -15.14 -9.48 28.61
N ASN A 64 -15.68 -9.37 29.82
CA ASN A 64 -15.50 -8.23 30.72
C ASN A 64 -14.02 -7.96 31.09
N LEU A 65 -13.16 -8.98 31.11
CA LEU A 65 -11.73 -8.82 31.43
C LEU A 65 -10.90 -8.28 30.25
N LEU A 66 -11.47 -8.16 29.05
CA LEU A 66 -10.76 -7.66 27.86
C LEU A 66 -10.06 -6.31 28.12
N GLY A 67 -10.76 -5.37 28.75
CA GLY A 67 -10.19 -4.07 29.14
C GLY A 67 -9.05 -4.23 30.14
N SER A 68 -9.23 -5.01 31.20
CA SER A 68 -8.22 -5.25 32.24
C SER A 68 -6.93 -5.88 31.69
N ILE A 69 -7.05 -6.84 30.77
CA ILE A 69 -5.90 -7.46 30.09
C ILE A 69 -5.15 -6.43 29.24
N GLN A 70 -5.86 -5.60 28.47
CA GLN A 70 -5.24 -4.54 27.66
C GLN A 70 -4.56 -3.47 28.52
N VAL A 71 -5.11 -3.13 29.68
CA VAL A 71 -4.47 -2.21 30.64
C VAL A 71 -3.15 -2.78 31.14
N ALA A 72 -3.15 -4.05 31.59
CA ALA A 72 -1.95 -4.71 32.07
C ALA A 72 -0.89 -4.82 30.95
N GLN A 73 -1.32 -5.17 29.73
CA GLN A 73 -0.46 -5.18 28.54
C GLN A 73 0.15 -3.78 28.28
N GLY A 74 -0.67 -2.73 28.30
CA GLY A 74 -0.23 -1.35 28.05
C GLY A 74 0.81 -0.86 29.07
N ILE A 75 0.69 -1.26 30.34
CA ILE A 75 1.68 -0.95 31.38
C ILE A 75 3.04 -1.59 31.05
N ILE A 76 3.06 -2.87 30.68
CA ILE A 76 4.30 -3.57 30.30
C ILE A 76 4.90 -2.96 29.03
N ILE A 77 4.06 -2.62 28.05
CA ILE A 77 4.48 -1.93 26.83
C ILE A 77 5.08 -0.54 27.15
N ALA A 78 4.54 0.19 28.13
CA ALA A 78 5.07 1.50 28.52
C ALA A 78 6.43 1.38 29.22
N VAL A 79 6.51 0.56 30.27
CA VAL A 79 7.72 0.41 31.12
C VAL A 79 8.82 -0.37 30.40
N GLY A 80 8.46 -1.25 29.46
CA GLY A 80 9.42 -2.01 28.67
C GLY A 80 10.23 -1.16 27.68
N LYS A 81 9.72 0.01 27.25
CA LYS A 81 10.43 0.87 26.28
C LYS A 81 11.80 1.33 26.79
N PRO A 82 11.93 1.99 27.95
CA PRO A 82 13.25 2.34 28.49
C PRO A 82 14.18 1.14 28.68
N VAL A 83 13.65 -0.01 29.12
CA VAL A 83 14.44 -1.24 29.31
C VAL A 83 15.07 -1.68 27.99
N ILE A 84 14.27 -1.76 26.92
CA ILE A 84 14.76 -2.17 25.60
C ILE A 84 15.72 -1.12 25.01
N ALA A 85 15.41 0.18 25.12
CA ALA A 85 16.30 1.25 24.66
C ALA A 85 17.68 1.14 25.28
N LYS A 86 17.73 1.10 26.62
CA LYS A 86 19.00 1.00 27.35
C LYS A 86 19.71 -0.31 27.09
N THR A 87 19.00 -1.43 26.99
CA THR A 87 19.60 -2.73 26.60
C THR A 87 20.26 -2.64 25.22
N ALA A 88 19.69 -1.90 24.27
CA ALA A 88 20.28 -1.66 22.96
C ALA A 88 21.48 -0.70 23.00
N ASP A 89 21.50 0.24 23.95
CA ASP A 89 22.59 1.19 24.17
C ASP A 89 23.80 0.57 24.87
N VAL A 90 23.60 -0.18 25.96
CA VAL A 90 24.67 -0.90 26.70
C VAL A 90 25.20 -2.07 25.88
N GLY A 91 24.27 -2.82 25.30
CA GLY A 91 24.54 -4.02 24.53
C GLY A 91 24.76 -3.72 23.06
N SER A 92 23.94 -4.36 22.24
CA SER A 92 23.94 -4.21 20.79
C SER A 92 22.48 -4.24 20.33
N ARG A 93 22.18 -3.58 19.20
CA ARG A 93 20.82 -3.56 18.65
C ARG A 93 20.41 -4.99 18.30
N GLY A 94 21.33 -5.78 17.75
CA GLY A 94 21.09 -7.20 17.46
C GLY A 94 20.81 -8.03 18.71
N THR A 95 21.53 -7.84 19.83
CA THR A 95 21.26 -8.53 21.10
C THR A 95 19.89 -8.15 21.67
N ALA A 96 19.49 -6.87 21.57
CA ALA A 96 18.16 -6.45 21.98
C ALA A 96 17.06 -7.12 21.14
N TYR A 97 17.27 -7.29 19.83
CA TYR A 97 16.34 -8.05 18.98
C TYR A 97 16.26 -9.55 19.31
N CYS A 98 17.34 -10.17 19.80
CA CYS A 98 17.27 -11.56 20.28
C CYS A 98 16.33 -11.70 21.49
N LEU A 99 16.39 -10.75 22.45
CA LEU A 99 15.47 -10.72 23.59
C LEU A 99 14.03 -10.49 23.12
N VAL A 100 13.83 -9.57 22.19
CA VAL A 100 12.52 -9.33 21.55
C VAL A 100 11.95 -10.62 20.97
N LEU A 101 12.74 -11.33 20.16
CA LEU A 101 12.33 -12.58 19.53
C LEU A 101 11.95 -13.65 20.57
N LEU A 102 12.74 -13.80 21.63
CA LEU A 102 12.49 -14.75 22.71
C LEU A 102 11.13 -14.50 23.39
N PHE A 103 10.88 -13.28 23.85
CA PHE A 103 9.64 -12.93 24.56
C PHE A 103 8.41 -12.99 23.65
N TYR A 104 8.56 -12.64 22.36
CA TYR A 104 7.51 -12.81 21.36
C TYR A 104 7.05 -14.26 21.25
N VAL A 105 8.02 -15.17 21.03
CA VAL A 105 7.76 -16.59 20.80
C VAL A 105 7.20 -17.26 22.05
N LEU A 106 7.79 -16.99 23.22
CA LEU A 106 7.33 -17.57 24.48
C LEU A 106 5.91 -17.12 24.85
N GLY A 107 5.60 -15.83 24.68
CA GLY A 107 4.27 -15.29 24.96
C GLY A 107 3.20 -15.95 24.09
N TYR A 108 3.46 -16.07 22.79
CA TYR A 108 2.53 -16.73 21.86
C TYR A 108 2.45 -18.24 22.00
N ALA A 109 3.53 -18.91 22.38
CA ALA A 109 3.48 -20.34 22.73
C ALA A 109 2.56 -20.59 23.94
N ALA A 110 2.62 -19.72 24.96
CA ALA A 110 1.73 -19.79 26.11
C ALA A 110 0.26 -19.53 25.71
N ILE A 111 -0.02 -18.50 24.90
CA ILE A 111 -1.39 -18.19 24.46
C ILE A 111 -1.95 -19.32 23.57
N ALA A 112 -1.16 -19.85 22.63
CA ALA A 112 -1.59 -20.89 21.70
C ALA A 112 -1.95 -22.21 22.42
N THR A 113 -1.37 -22.46 23.60
CA THR A 113 -1.62 -23.66 24.42
C THR A 113 -2.59 -23.40 25.58
N ALA A 114 -3.16 -22.20 25.68
CA ALA A 114 -3.97 -21.78 26.81
C ALA A 114 -5.30 -22.54 26.92
N ARG A 115 -5.59 -23.03 28.13
CA ARG A 115 -6.84 -23.71 28.51
C ARG A 115 -7.71 -22.89 29.47
N ASN A 116 -7.24 -21.72 29.88
CA ASN A 116 -7.93 -20.81 30.78
C ASN A 116 -7.50 -19.37 30.50
N ILE A 117 -8.22 -18.41 31.07
CA ILE A 117 -7.99 -16.98 30.84
C ILE A 117 -6.69 -16.47 31.47
N GLU A 118 -6.24 -17.10 32.56
CA GLU A 118 -5.01 -16.76 33.27
C GLU A 118 -3.78 -17.04 32.41
N THR A 119 -3.77 -18.16 31.68
CA THR A 119 -2.68 -18.50 30.75
C THR A 119 -2.66 -17.56 29.55
N VAL A 120 -3.83 -17.18 29.01
CA VAL A 120 -3.93 -16.15 27.96
C VAL A 120 -3.36 -14.83 28.45
N THR A 121 -3.79 -14.40 29.64
CA THR A 121 -3.33 -13.15 30.26
C THR A 121 -1.82 -13.16 30.48
N GLY A 122 -1.28 -14.22 31.11
CA GLY A 122 0.16 -14.37 31.33
C GLY A 122 0.97 -14.36 30.04
N GLY A 123 0.51 -15.06 29.00
CA GLY A 123 1.16 -15.06 27.70
C GLY A 123 1.11 -13.69 27.00
N ILE A 124 0.03 -12.92 27.14
CA ILE A 124 -0.06 -11.54 26.62
C ILE A 124 0.95 -10.63 27.31
N LEU A 125 1.13 -10.76 28.62
CA LEU A 125 2.10 -9.96 29.38
C LEU A 125 3.55 -10.29 28.97
N VAL A 126 3.85 -11.57 28.71
CA VAL A 126 5.17 -11.99 28.19
C VAL A 126 5.38 -11.47 26.77
N TYR A 127 4.38 -11.62 25.89
CA TYR A 127 4.40 -11.12 24.52
C TYR A 127 4.61 -9.60 24.47
N ALA A 128 3.99 -8.84 25.39
CA ALA A 128 4.06 -7.39 25.45
C ALA A 128 5.51 -6.86 25.45
N ILE A 129 6.43 -7.59 26.10
CA ILE A 129 7.87 -7.27 26.14
C ILE A 129 8.49 -7.40 24.74
N GLY A 130 8.17 -8.47 24.02
CA GLY A 130 8.61 -8.66 22.63
C GLY A 130 8.03 -7.59 21.70
N PHE A 131 6.71 -7.36 21.77
CA PHE A 131 6.01 -6.38 20.96
C PHE A 131 6.60 -4.97 21.13
N THR A 132 6.78 -4.50 22.37
CA THR A 132 7.29 -3.16 22.61
C THR A 132 8.74 -3.00 22.15
N GLY A 133 9.55 -4.05 22.27
CA GLY A 133 10.94 -3.97 21.82
C GLY A 133 11.04 -3.96 20.30
N LEU A 134 10.22 -4.75 19.57
CA LEU A 134 10.16 -4.68 18.12
C LEU A 134 9.74 -3.27 17.64
N GLN A 135 8.71 -2.70 18.26
CA GLN A 135 8.22 -1.36 17.94
C GLN A 135 9.31 -0.30 18.14
N LEU A 136 9.96 -0.29 19.31
CA LEU A 136 10.96 0.73 19.66
C LEU A 136 12.26 0.57 18.88
N LEU A 137 12.83 -0.64 18.80
CA LEU A 137 14.09 -0.88 18.11
C LEU A 137 14.00 -0.53 16.63
N THR A 138 12.85 -0.77 16.00
CA THR A 138 12.60 -0.37 14.60
C THR A 138 12.72 1.15 14.45
N GLN A 139 12.16 1.93 15.38
CA GLN A 139 12.27 3.39 15.38
C GLN A 139 13.71 3.86 15.63
N VAL A 140 14.42 3.22 16.56
CA VAL A 140 15.82 3.53 16.88
C VAL A 140 16.72 3.26 15.67
N VAL A 141 16.60 2.09 15.04
CA VAL A 141 17.37 1.74 13.83
C VAL A 141 17.07 2.74 12.70
N ILE A 142 15.81 3.15 12.50
CA ILE A 142 15.47 4.19 11.51
C ILE A 142 16.11 5.54 11.87
N ALA A 143 16.08 5.93 13.15
CA ALA A 143 16.67 7.19 13.60
C ALA A 143 18.20 7.23 13.45
N ASP A 144 18.87 6.10 13.73
CA ASP A 144 20.32 5.94 13.61
C ASP A 144 20.80 6.11 12.16
N VAL A 145 19.98 5.66 11.20
CA VAL A 145 20.36 5.67 9.80
C VAL A 145 19.88 6.93 9.04
N THR A 146 18.87 7.67 9.52
CA THR A 146 18.24 8.80 8.80
C THR A 146 18.52 10.21 9.38
N THR A 147 18.48 11.26 8.54
CA THR A 147 18.53 12.66 9.03
C THR A 147 17.16 13.13 9.54
N LEU A 148 17.12 14.13 10.42
CA LEU A 148 15.88 14.75 10.92
C LEU A 148 14.89 15.17 9.80
N LYS A 149 15.39 15.71 8.67
CA LYS A 149 14.56 16.10 7.50
C LYS A 149 13.76 14.96 6.87
N TRP A 150 14.32 13.76 6.89
CA TRP A 150 13.73 12.56 6.26
C TRP A 150 13.18 11.57 7.26
N ARG A 151 13.46 11.77 8.55
CA ARG A 151 13.08 10.87 9.62
C ARG A 151 11.59 10.59 9.59
N GLY A 152 10.76 11.63 9.49
CA GLY A 152 9.30 11.47 9.37
C GLY A 152 8.89 10.58 8.18
N PHE A 153 9.52 10.76 7.02
CA PHE A 153 9.24 9.94 5.83
C PHE A 153 9.58 8.46 6.05
N PHE A 154 10.76 8.14 6.60
CA PHE A 154 11.15 6.73 6.82
C PHE A 154 10.38 6.07 7.96
N VAL A 155 10.04 6.82 9.00
CA VAL A 155 9.14 6.35 10.06
C VAL A 155 7.80 5.95 9.43
N SER A 156 7.19 6.80 8.60
CA SER A 156 5.95 6.46 7.90
C SER A 156 6.12 5.34 6.87
N LEU A 157 7.29 5.24 6.22
CA LEU A 157 7.59 4.18 5.26
C LEU A 157 7.55 2.80 5.93
N SER A 158 8.06 2.69 7.16
CA SER A 158 8.01 1.46 7.94
C SER A 158 6.59 1.02 8.29
N SER A 159 5.62 1.95 8.26
CA SER A 159 4.20 1.66 8.50
C SER A 159 3.42 1.25 7.25
N LEU A 160 3.96 1.41 6.03
CA LEU A 160 3.24 1.05 4.79
C LEU A 160 2.66 -0.36 4.74
N PRO A 161 3.28 -1.41 5.36
CA PRO A 161 2.67 -2.73 5.39
C PRO A 161 1.24 -2.75 5.98
N PHE A 162 0.86 -1.80 6.83
CA PHE A 162 -0.52 -1.70 7.34
C PHE A 162 -1.55 -1.41 6.25
N LEU A 163 -1.15 -0.82 5.11
CA LEU A 163 -2.05 -0.66 3.95
C LEU A 163 -2.39 -2.01 3.30
N ILE A 164 -1.41 -2.89 3.24
CA ILE A 164 -1.54 -4.23 2.65
C ILE A 164 -2.28 -5.13 3.65
N ASN A 165 -1.78 -5.20 4.88
CA ASN A 165 -2.29 -6.09 5.92
C ASN A 165 -3.62 -5.62 6.50
N GLY A 166 -4.02 -4.35 6.35
CA GLY A 166 -5.38 -3.93 6.66
C GLY A 166 -6.42 -4.72 5.86
N ILE A 167 -6.09 -5.10 4.62
CA ILE A 167 -6.95 -5.92 3.75
C ILE A 167 -6.63 -7.41 3.95
N ILE A 168 -5.36 -7.81 3.77
CA ILE A 168 -4.95 -9.21 3.81
C ILE A 168 -5.14 -9.80 5.22
N GLY A 169 -4.70 -9.09 6.26
CA GLY A 169 -4.83 -9.50 7.65
C GLY A 169 -6.29 -9.65 8.09
N SER A 170 -7.20 -8.80 7.60
CA SER A 170 -8.64 -8.92 7.87
C SER A 170 -9.24 -10.24 7.33
N ASN A 171 -8.80 -10.69 6.15
CA ASN A 171 -9.21 -11.98 5.59
C ASN A 171 -8.60 -13.15 6.36
N ILE A 172 -7.30 -13.06 6.68
CA ILE A 172 -6.59 -14.09 7.47
C ILE A 172 -7.26 -14.24 8.84
N SER A 173 -7.56 -13.13 9.51
CA SER A 173 -8.20 -13.15 10.81
C SER A 173 -9.57 -13.81 10.77
N ALA A 174 -10.44 -13.39 9.84
CA ALA A 174 -11.77 -13.96 9.70
C ALA A 174 -11.71 -15.47 9.37
N ALA A 175 -10.86 -15.88 8.42
CA ALA A 175 -10.72 -17.28 8.03
C ALA A 175 -10.20 -18.16 9.18
N ILE A 176 -9.25 -17.64 9.99
CA ILE A 176 -8.72 -18.36 11.15
C ILE A 176 -9.79 -18.52 12.23
N ILE A 177 -10.53 -17.46 12.55
CA ILE A 177 -11.61 -17.51 13.55
C ILE A 177 -12.68 -18.53 13.13
N GLU A 178 -13.06 -18.56 11.85
CA GLU A 178 -14.10 -19.46 11.33
C GLU A 178 -13.65 -20.93 11.24
N ARG A 179 -12.37 -21.20 10.96
CA ARG A 179 -11.91 -22.56 10.60
C ARG A 179 -10.95 -23.21 11.59
N ALA A 180 -10.01 -22.46 12.14
CA ALA A 180 -8.88 -22.99 12.92
C ALA A 180 -8.90 -22.59 14.41
N GLY A 181 -9.65 -21.55 14.75
CA GLY A 181 -9.73 -20.98 16.10
C GLY A 181 -8.61 -19.99 16.43
N TRP A 182 -8.87 -19.14 17.42
CA TRP A 182 -7.96 -18.05 17.83
C TRP A 182 -6.61 -18.55 18.35
N ARG A 183 -6.54 -19.77 18.91
CA ARG A 183 -5.28 -20.38 19.39
C ARG A 183 -4.26 -20.54 18.27
N TRP A 184 -4.69 -21.05 17.11
CA TRP A 184 -3.84 -21.14 15.93
C TRP A 184 -3.49 -19.75 15.36
N GLY A 185 -4.41 -18.78 15.49
CA GLY A 185 -4.16 -17.39 15.14
C GLY A 185 -2.95 -16.77 15.86
N TYR A 186 -2.73 -17.09 17.14
CA TYR A 186 -1.49 -16.74 17.83
C TYR A 186 -0.34 -17.70 17.49
N GLY A 187 -0.64 -18.99 17.36
CA GLY A 187 0.33 -20.05 17.06
C GLY A 187 1.12 -19.82 15.76
N MET A 188 0.50 -19.28 14.70
CA MET A 188 1.20 -19.01 13.44
C MET A 188 2.39 -18.05 13.59
N PHE A 189 2.32 -17.10 14.53
CA PHE A 189 3.39 -16.12 14.76
C PHE A 189 4.62 -16.70 15.46
N ILE A 190 4.50 -17.87 16.09
CA ILE A 190 5.64 -18.64 16.59
C ILE A 190 6.58 -19.02 15.44
N ILE A 191 6.04 -19.19 14.22
CA ILE A 191 6.80 -19.54 13.01
C ILE A 191 7.18 -18.27 12.23
N VAL A 192 6.23 -17.36 12.03
CA VAL A 192 6.42 -16.19 11.17
C VAL A 192 7.39 -15.16 11.78
N ILE A 193 7.34 -14.92 13.10
CA ILE A 193 8.20 -13.93 13.75
C ILE A 193 9.69 -14.28 13.66
N PRO A 194 10.14 -15.51 13.96
CA PRO A 194 11.53 -15.90 13.73
C PRO A 194 11.98 -15.71 12.28
N LEU A 195 11.17 -16.11 11.30
CA LEU A 195 11.50 -15.95 9.88
C LEU A 195 11.68 -14.47 9.49
N GLY A 196 10.93 -13.58 10.13
CA GLY A 196 11.04 -12.14 9.93
C GLY A 196 12.25 -11.48 10.56
N LEU A 197 12.55 -11.85 11.81
CA LEU A 197 13.53 -11.16 12.63
C LEU A 197 14.94 -11.74 12.50
N VAL A 198 15.10 -13.03 12.20
CA VAL A 198 16.42 -13.66 12.08
C VAL A 198 17.32 -12.96 11.04
N PRO A 199 16.84 -12.59 9.82
CA PRO A 199 17.66 -11.84 8.88
C PRO A 199 18.13 -10.47 9.41
N LEU A 200 17.28 -9.80 10.20
CA LEU A 200 17.59 -8.50 10.80
C LEU A 200 18.63 -8.66 11.92
N ILE A 201 18.42 -9.63 12.81
CA ILE A 201 19.35 -9.98 13.88
C ILE A 201 20.72 -10.33 13.30
N TYR A 202 20.74 -11.19 12.27
CA TYR A 202 21.97 -11.60 11.60
C TYR A 202 22.72 -10.42 10.97
N THR A 203 22.00 -9.54 10.26
CA THR A 203 22.60 -8.35 9.64
C THR A 203 23.16 -7.38 10.68
N LEU A 204 22.45 -7.19 11.80
CA LEU A 204 22.92 -6.31 12.88
C LEU A 204 24.14 -6.90 13.58
N HIS A 205 24.12 -8.19 13.94
CA HIS A 205 25.26 -8.85 14.59
C HIS A 205 26.52 -8.85 13.72
N THR A 206 26.39 -9.11 12.42
CA THR A 206 27.55 -9.08 11.50
C THR A 206 28.17 -7.68 11.42
N THR A 207 27.33 -6.64 11.32
CA THR A 207 27.79 -5.24 11.25
C THR A 207 28.44 -4.77 12.56
N GLU A 208 27.89 -5.18 13.70
CA GLU A 208 28.36 -4.82 15.03
C GLU A 208 29.63 -5.59 15.44
N HIS A 209 29.75 -6.85 15.01
CA HIS A 209 30.93 -7.68 15.28
C HIS A 209 32.19 -7.11 14.60
N ASP A 210 32.07 -6.59 13.38
CA ASP A 210 33.17 -5.95 12.64
C ASP A 210 33.67 -4.65 13.30
N THR A 211 32.76 -3.90 13.95
CA THR A 211 33.11 -2.70 14.72
C THR A 211 33.73 -3.05 16.07
N ARG A 212 33.21 -4.08 16.75
CA ARG A 212 33.74 -4.56 18.04
C ARG A 212 35.12 -5.21 17.93
N ARG A 213 35.44 -5.87 16.81
CA ARG A 213 36.82 -6.38 16.55
C ARG A 213 37.90 -5.31 16.57
N ARG A 214 37.53 -4.04 16.34
CA ARG A 214 38.45 -2.89 16.36
C ARG A 214 38.54 -2.23 17.74
N ALA A 215 37.67 -2.60 18.69
CA ALA A 215 37.69 -2.12 20.06
C ALA A 215 38.30 -3.17 20.99
N ALA A 216 39.13 -2.75 21.95
CA ALA A 216 39.71 -3.68 22.92
C ALA A 216 38.58 -4.34 23.76
N PRO A 217 38.63 -5.67 23.99
CA PRO A 217 37.59 -6.35 24.75
C PRO A 217 37.62 -5.89 26.22
N ALA A 218 36.48 -5.42 26.74
CA ALA A 218 36.32 -5.13 28.16
C ALA A 218 36.40 -6.43 28.97
N LYS A 219 37.41 -6.55 29.84
CA LYS A 219 37.73 -7.70 30.69
C LYS A 219 36.80 -7.86 31.92
N ASN A 220 35.59 -7.33 31.90
CA ASN A 220 34.68 -7.40 33.05
C ASN A 220 34.06 -8.81 33.15
N SER A 221 33.90 -9.32 34.38
CA SER A 221 33.19 -10.56 34.65
C SER A 221 31.70 -10.43 34.28
N LEU A 222 31.02 -11.55 34.04
CA LEU A 222 29.59 -11.55 33.68
C LEU A 222 28.73 -10.92 34.79
N SER A 223 29.10 -11.09 36.07
CA SER A 223 28.44 -10.47 37.21
C SER A 223 28.62 -8.94 37.24
N GLN A 224 29.81 -8.44 36.94
CA GLN A 224 30.05 -6.99 36.85
C GLN A 224 29.28 -6.36 35.69
N ARG A 225 29.21 -7.02 34.53
CA ARG A 225 28.40 -6.53 33.41
C ARG A 225 26.91 -6.45 33.73
N LEU A 226 26.38 -7.39 34.52
CA LEU A 226 24.98 -7.36 34.95
C LEU A 226 24.72 -6.25 35.97
N LEU A 227 25.67 -5.98 36.87
CA LEU A 227 25.58 -4.87 37.82
C LEU A 227 25.68 -3.52 37.11
N ASP A 228 26.62 -3.36 36.18
CA ASP A 228 26.76 -2.16 35.34
C ASP A 228 25.49 -1.92 34.52
N LEU A 229 24.92 -2.98 33.93
CA LEU A 229 23.65 -2.91 33.22
C LEU A 229 22.48 -2.50 34.14
N ALA A 230 22.42 -3.04 35.36
CA ALA A 230 21.37 -2.68 36.32
C ALA A 230 21.46 -1.20 36.75
N ASP A 231 22.68 -0.71 36.98
CA ASP A 231 22.96 0.70 37.29
C ASP A 231 22.59 1.62 36.10
N GLU A 232 22.91 1.22 34.87
CA GLU A 232 22.55 1.98 33.68
C GLU A 232 21.04 1.96 33.39
N LEU A 233 20.37 0.83 33.67
CA LEU A 233 18.92 0.65 33.47
C LEU A 233 18.06 1.55 34.36
N ASP A 234 18.58 2.01 35.50
CA ASP A 234 17.81 2.63 36.58
C ASP A 234 16.61 1.74 36.97
N VAL A 235 16.92 0.52 37.40
CA VAL A 235 15.91 -0.48 37.80
C VAL A 235 14.97 0.06 38.88
N ILE A 236 15.48 0.86 39.82
CA ILE A 236 14.68 1.48 40.87
C ILE A 236 13.67 2.46 40.26
N GLY A 237 14.10 3.37 39.38
CA GLY A 237 13.20 4.29 38.68
C GLY A 237 12.12 3.54 37.89
N LEU A 238 12.49 2.47 37.18
CA LEU A 238 11.55 1.64 36.42
C LEU A 238 10.53 0.90 37.29
N ILE A 239 10.97 0.38 38.44
CA ILE A 239 10.07 -0.23 39.42
C ILE A 239 9.12 0.82 39.98
N LEU A 240 9.61 2.01 40.36
CA LEU A 240 8.78 3.07 40.94
C LEU A 240 7.70 3.55 39.95
N ILE A 241 8.06 3.82 38.70
CA ILE A 241 7.09 4.26 37.68
C ILE A 241 6.14 3.12 37.28
N GLY A 242 6.63 1.88 37.18
CA GLY A 242 5.81 0.72 36.87
C GLY A 242 4.81 0.41 37.99
N LEU A 243 5.24 0.48 39.25
CA LEU A 243 4.40 0.33 40.43
C LEU A 243 3.36 1.44 40.49
N SER A 244 3.78 2.70 40.35
CA SER A 244 2.88 3.86 40.30
C SER A 244 1.76 3.65 39.29
N THR A 245 2.10 3.37 38.02
CA THR A 245 1.10 3.22 36.97
C THR A 245 0.22 1.98 37.19
N SER A 246 0.77 0.87 37.67
CA SER A 246 0.00 -0.34 37.97
C SER A 246 -1.02 -0.09 39.10
N LEU A 247 -0.60 0.58 40.16
CA LEU A 247 -1.44 0.91 41.32
C LEU A 247 -2.54 1.92 40.98
N ILE A 248 -2.34 2.77 39.97
CA ILE A 248 -3.36 3.71 39.50
C ILE A 248 -4.35 3.00 38.55
N LEU A 249 -3.85 2.30 37.53
CA LEU A 249 -4.67 1.86 36.40
C LEU A 249 -5.36 0.50 36.61
N LEU A 250 -4.70 -0.47 37.25
CA LEU A 250 -5.29 -1.79 37.44
C LEU A 250 -6.52 -1.76 38.38
N PRO A 251 -6.50 -1.06 39.53
CA PRO A 251 -7.69 -0.98 40.38
C PRO A 251 -8.89 -0.31 39.69
N LEU A 252 -8.66 0.70 38.84
CA LEU A 252 -9.75 1.34 38.06
C LEU A 252 -10.51 0.35 37.17
N SER A 253 -9.81 -0.63 36.62
CA SER A 253 -10.40 -1.67 35.77
C SER A 253 -10.94 -2.85 36.59
N ILE A 254 -10.15 -3.37 37.53
CA ILE A 254 -10.44 -4.63 38.22
C ILE A 254 -11.47 -4.43 39.35
N ALA A 255 -11.43 -3.31 40.08
CA ALA A 255 -12.28 -3.12 41.26
C ALA A 255 -13.77 -3.18 40.93
N GLN A 256 -14.15 -2.83 39.70
CA GLN A 256 -15.53 -2.90 39.20
C GLN A 256 -16.08 -4.33 39.14
N HIS A 257 -15.23 -5.35 39.15
CA HIS A 257 -15.65 -6.75 39.18
C HIS A 257 -15.87 -7.28 40.61
N THR A 258 -15.69 -6.46 41.65
CA THR A 258 -15.87 -6.85 43.05
C THR A 258 -17.17 -6.31 43.63
N ALA A 259 -17.72 -6.97 44.66
CA ALA A 259 -18.99 -6.59 45.28
C ALA A 259 -19.04 -5.13 45.78
N HIS A 260 -17.90 -4.56 46.18
CA HIS A 260 -17.82 -3.17 46.66
C HIS A 260 -17.39 -2.17 45.58
N GLY A 261 -17.12 -2.62 44.35
CA GLY A 261 -16.70 -1.77 43.24
C GLY A 261 -15.44 -0.95 43.56
N ILE A 262 -15.32 0.22 42.92
CA ILE A 262 -14.27 1.21 43.23
C ILE A 262 -14.39 1.75 44.67
N LYS A 263 -15.53 1.59 45.35
CA LYS A 263 -15.72 2.07 46.74
C LYS A 263 -15.16 1.10 47.79
N GLY A 264 -14.75 -0.12 47.42
CA GLY A 264 -14.11 -1.04 48.35
C GLY A 264 -12.78 -0.50 48.84
N GLY A 265 -12.52 -0.53 50.16
CA GLY A 265 -11.42 0.21 50.80
C GLY A 265 -10.01 0.00 50.22
N TRP A 266 -9.75 -1.14 49.57
CA TRP A 266 -8.46 -1.42 48.93
C TRP A 266 -8.24 -0.61 47.64
N ALA A 267 -9.26 -0.37 46.81
CA ALA A 267 -9.08 0.24 45.48
C ALA A 267 -8.73 1.74 45.55
N PRO A 268 -9.43 2.60 46.34
CA PRO A 268 -9.02 3.98 46.56
C PRO A 268 -7.67 4.07 47.27
N PHE A 269 -7.38 3.14 48.19
CA PHE A 269 -6.09 3.09 48.87
C PHE A 269 -4.94 2.85 47.88
N LEU A 270 -5.04 1.84 47.02
CA LEU A 270 -4.03 1.56 45.99
C LEU A 270 -3.90 2.73 45.00
N PHE A 271 -5.01 3.35 44.61
CA PHE A 271 -5.00 4.52 43.72
C PHE A 271 -4.25 5.71 44.35
N LEU A 272 -4.54 6.05 45.61
CA LEU A 272 -3.84 7.11 46.33
C LEU A 272 -2.36 6.76 46.56
N LEU A 273 -2.07 5.50 46.86
CA LEU A 273 -0.69 5.01 47.00
C LEU A 273 0.07 5.16 45.68
N GLY A 274 -0.55 4.80 44.55
CA GLY A 274 0.03 5.00 43.23
C GLY A 274 0.34 6.48 42.93
N ILE A 275 -0.58 7.40 43.26
CA ILE A 275 -0.34 8.84 43.14
C ILE A 275 0.85 9.29 44.00
N LEU A 276 1.01 8.73 45.21
CA LEU A 276 2.13 9.02 46.10
C LEU A 276 3.48 8.52 45.54
N PHE A 277 3.49 7.46 44.74
CA PHE A 277 4.72 6.96 44.10
C PHE A 277 5.23 7.87 42.96
N ILE A 278 4.40 8.72 42.36
CA ILE A 278 4.83 9.68 41.32
C ILE A 278 5.87 10.69 41.85
N PRO A 279 5.64 11.43 42.96
CA PRO A 279 6.66 12.33 43.49
C PRO A 279 7.87 11.60 44.04
N VAL A 280 7.72 10.36 44.54
CA VAL A 280 8.84 9.51 44.97
C VAL A 280 9.72 9.14 43.77
N PHE A 281 9.10 8.73 42.65
CA PHE A 281 9.79 8.49 41.39
C PHE A 281 10.51 9.76 40.91
N ALA A 282 9.83 10.91 40.87
CA ALA A 282 10.45 12.16 40.44
C ALA A 282 11.64 12.57 41.33
N TRP A 283 11.53 12.38 42.65
CA TRP A 283 12.62 12.65 43.59
C TRP A 283 13.82 11.71 43.37
N TRP A 284 13.58 10.42 43.12
CA TRP A 284 14.61 9.45 42.77
C TRP A 284 15.28 9.79 41.43
N ASP A 285 14.49 9.91 40.38
CA ASP A 285 14.94 10.08 38.99
C ASP A 285 15.70 11.39 38.81
N PHE A 286 15.29 12.48 39.47
CA PHE A 286 15.94 13.78 39.32
C PHE A 286 17.16 13.99 40.22
N LYS A 287 17.27 13.30 41.36
CA LYS A 287 18.35 13.55 42.34
C LYS A 287 19.34 12.41 42.52
N HIS A 288 18.94 11.16 42.30
CA HIS A 288 19.74 9.99 42.67
C HIS A 288 20.11 9.14 41.46
N ALA A 289 19.26 9.06 40.43
CA ALA A 289 19.53 8.24 39.26
C ALA A 289 20.75 8.74 38.49
N LYS A 290 21.75 7.87 38.28
CA LYS A 290 22.92 8.16 37.43
C LYS A 290 22.51 8.32 35.96
N SER A 291 21.58 7.46 35.52
CA SER A 291 21.03 7.40 34.16
C SER A 291 19.51 7.44 34.24
N PRO A 292 18.90 8.63 34.42
CA PRO A 292 17.46 8.76 34.69
C PRO A 292 16.60 8.18 33.57
N VAL A 293 15.42 7.67 33.94
CA VAL A 293 14.38 7.20 33.00
C VAL A 293 13.80 8.38 32.22
N ILE A 294 13.50 9.50 32.91
CA ILE A 294 13.03 10.74 32.31
C ILE A 294 13.97 11.88 32.73
N PRO A 295 14.98 12.21 31.91
CA PRO A 295 15.90 13.31 32.22
C PRO A 295 15.16 14.62 32.48
N PHE A 296 15.53 15.32 33.55
CA PHE A 296 14.92 16.61 33.94
C PHE A 296 14.91 17.63 32.78
N ARG A 297 15.93 17.62 31.93
CA ARG A 297 16.01 18.48 30.74
C ARG A 297 14.86 18.28 29.75
N PHE A 298 14.23 17.11 29.71
CA PHE A 298 13.05 16.86 28.89
C PHE A 298 11.76 17.38 29.53
N VAL A 299 11.70 17.41 30.85
CA VAL A 299 10.55 17.94 31.62
C VAL A 299 10.41 19.46 31.46
N VAL A 300 11.53 20.17 31.26
CA VAL A 300 11.52 21.61 30.97
C VAL A 300 11.39 21.93 29.47
N ASN A 301 11.58 20.93 28.59
CA ASN A 301 11.48 21.12 27.15
C ASN A 301 10.02 21.09 26.70
N ARG A 302 9.49 22.27 26.34
CA ARG A 302 8.09 22.47 25.91
C ARG A 302 7.67 21.58 24.74
N SER A 303 8.57 21.25 23.81
CA SER A 303 8.27 20.33 22.70
C SER A 303 8.10 18.90 23.17
N VAL A 304 9.01 18.42 24.02
CA VAL A 304 8.94 17.06 24.55
C VAL A 304 7.71 16.88 25.44
N VAL A 305 7.45 17.83 26.34
CA VAL A 305 6.24 17.83 27.18
C VAL A 305 4.98 17.93 26.34
N GLY A 306 4.92 18.88 25.40
CA GLY A 306 3.75 19.07 24.53
C GLY A 306 3.45 17.82 23.69
N SER A 307 4.47 17.24 23.06
CA SER A 307 4.31 15.99 22.29
C SER A 307 3.90 14.81 23.16
N SER A 308 4.46 14.68 24.37
CA SER A 308 4.13 13.59 25.29
C SER A 308 2.69 13.69 25.79
N LEU A 309 2.24 14.88 26.20
CA LEU A 309 0.88 15.12 26.68
C LEU A 309 -0.15 14.97 25.55
N ILE A 310 0.14 15.50 24.36
CA ILE A 310 -0.72 15.27 23.18
C ILE A 310 -0.81 13.77 22.92
N GLY A 311 0.31 13.05 22.82
CA GLY A 311 0.32 11.60 22.60
C GLY A 311 -0.51 10.84 23.63
N ALA A 312 -0.33 11.11 24.92
CA ALA A 312 -1.08 10.46 25.99
C ALA A 312 -2.60 10.72 25.91
N LEU A 313 -3.00 11.97 25.75
CA LEU A 313 -4.42 12.33 25.63
C LEU A 313 -5.02 11.79 24.32
N ASP A 314 -4.23 11.74 23.25
CA ASP A 314 -4.63 11.20 21.96
C ASP A 314 -4.94 9.70 22.04
N PHE A 315 -4.01 8.94 22.60
CA PHE A 315 -4.16 7.50 22.81
C PHE A 315 -5.24 7.18 23.85
N MET A 316 -5.38 7.99 24.90
CA MET A 316 -6.48 7.85 25.86
C MET A 316 -7.84 7.96 25.16
N ALA A 317 -8.04 9.00 24.35
CA ALA A 317 -9.25 9.17 23.57
C ALA A 317 -9.45 8.05 22.54
N PHE A 318 -8.38 7.59 21.89
CA PHE A 318 -8.43 6.46 20.96
C PHE A 318 -8.95 5.20 21.66
N TYR A 319 -8.29 4.74 22.73
CA TYR A 319 -8.66 3.49 23.42
C TYR A 319 -10.05 3.58 24.07
N LEU A 320 -10.46 4.74 24.59
CA LEU A 320 -11.85 4.98 25.03
C LEU A 320 -12.87 4.63 23.94
N THR A 321 -12.58 4.96 22.68
CA THR A 321 -13.48 4.66 21.56
C THR A 321 -13.19 3.32 20.88
N PHE A 322 -12.05 2.69 21.09
CA PHE A 322 -11.61 1.54 20.29
C PHE A 322 -11.73 0.20 21.02
N THR A 323 -11.48 0.15 22.34
CA THR A 323 -11.37 -1.10 23.14
C THR A 323 -12.55 -2.06 22.92
N TYR A 324 -13.79 -1.57 22.90
CA TYR A 324 -15.00 -2.38 22.68
C TYR A 324 -15.65 -2.17 21.30
N LEU A 325 -14.96 -1.51 20.37
CA LEU A 325 -15.50 -1.18 19.04
C LEU A 325 -15.85 -2.43 18.23
N TYR A 326 -15.00 -3.44 18.28
CA TYR A 326 -15.21 -4.69 17.56
C TYR A 326 -16.45 -5.43 18.09
N SER A 327 -16.54 -5.58 19.42
CA SER A 327 -17.71 -6.17 20.10
C SER A 327 -18.99 -5.42 19.74
N PHE A 328 -18.95 -4.08 19.73
CA PHE A 328 -20.08 -3.24 19.36
C PHE A 328 -20.55 -3.51 17.92
N VAL A 329 -19.65 -3.58 16.94
CA VAL A 329 -20.05 -3.75 15.54
C VAL A 329 -20.60 -5.15 15.26
N ILE A 330 -20.00 -6.20 15.84
CA ILE A 330 -20.51 -7.58 15.75
C ILE A 330 -21.92 -7.69 16.36
N VAL A 331 -22.21 -6.87 17.38
CA VAL A 331 -23.52 -6.87 18.04
C VAL A 331 -24.56 -6.02 17.30
N VAL A 332 -24.17 -4.87 16.75
CA VAL A 332 -25.14 -3.92 16.19
C VAL A 332 -25.38 -4.11 14.69
N LYS A 333 -24.48 -4.81 13.97
CA LYS A 333 -24.57 -4.98 12.52
C LYS A 333 -24.60 -6.46 12.14
N ASP A 334 -25.45 -6.79 11.17
CA ASP A 334 -25.44 -8.08 10.49
C ASP A 334 -24.36 -8.10 9.40
N TRP A 335 -23.10 -7.94 9.82
CA TRP A 335 -21.95 -7.98 8.94
C TRP A 335 -21.27 -9.33 9.01
N LYS A 336 -20.87 -9.85 7.84
CA LYS A 336 -19.90 -10.95 7.79
C LYS A 336 -18.66 -10.58 8.61
N LEU A 337 -18.02 -11.58 9.20
CA LEU A 337 -16.86 -11.39 10.07
C LEU A 337 -15.76 -10.56 9.40
N VAL A 338 -15.48 -10.84 8.13
CA VAL A 338 -14.50 -10.10 7.32
C VAL A 338 -14.85 -8.61 7.15
N ASN A 339 -16.13 -8.25 7.10
CA ASN A 339 -16.55 -6.85 6.98
C ASN A 339 -16.37 -6.10 8.31
N ALA A 340 -16.62 -6.78 9.43
CA ALA A 340 -16.34 -6.23 10.76
C ALA A 340 -14.83 -6.01 10.98
N THR A 341 -13.98 -6.95 10.51
CA THR A 341 -12.52 -6.78 10.58
C THR A 341 -12.04 -5.68 9.63
N TYR A 342 -12.56 -5.59 8.39
CA TYR A 342 -12.25 -4.46 7.52
C TYR A 342 -12.57 -3.13 8.19
N PHE A 343 -13.74 -3.04 8.82
CA PHE A 343 -14.16 -1.83 9.51
C PHE A 343 -13.19 -1.41 10.62
N THR A 344 -12.72 -2.34 11.46
CA THR A 344 -11.75 -2.01 12.52
C THR A 344 -10.41 -1.54 11.96
N GLN A 345 -10.04 -1.95 10.75
CA GLN A 345 -8.79 -1.56 10.10
C GLN A 345 -8.86 -0.22 9.34
N ILE A 346 -10.05 0.34 9.07
CA ILE A 346 -10.21 1.60 8.29
C ILE A 346 -9.39 2.74 8.89
N GLN A 347 -9.41 2.86 10.22
CA GLN A 347 -8.65 3.90 10.91
C GLN A 347 -7.14 3.71 10.67
N SER A 348 -6.60 2.52 10.87
CA SER A 348 -5.17 2.21 10.66
C SER A 348 -4.73 2.41 9.21
N LEU A 349 -5.57 2.01 8.25
CA LEU A 349 -5.35 2.22 6.80
C LEU A 349 -5.21 3.71 6.49
N THR A 350 -6.20 4.50 6.91
CA THR A 350 -6.24 5.93 6.64
C THR A 350 -5.12 6.67 7.38
N MET A 351 -4.84 6.27 8.62
CA MET A 351 -3.74 6.78 9.44
C MET A 351 -2.38 6.58 8.77
N THR A 352 -2.14 5.39 8.23
CA THR A 352 -0.89 5.07 7.53
C THR A 352 -0.73 5.91 6.27
N ALA A 353 -1.78 6.01 5.45
CA ALA A 353 -1.76 6.82 4.23
C ALA A 353 -1.52 8.32 4.55
N CYS A 354 -2.23 8.87 5.53
CA CYS A 354 -2.10 10.27 5.92
C CYS A 354 -0.77 10.56 6.61
N SER A 355 -0.23 9.64 7.42
CA SER A 355 1.11 9.77 7.99
C SER A 355 2.18 9.84 6.89
N PHE A 356 2.11 8.96 5.89
CA PHE A 356 3.02 8.99 4.75
C PHE A 356 2.98 10.32 3.98
N LEU A 357 1.77 10.83 3.68
CA LEU A 357 1.59 12.14 3.04
C LEU A 357 2.09 13.29 3.92
N THR A 358 1.90 13.19 5.24
CA THR A 358 2.41 14.16 6.23
C THR A 358 3.93 14.19 6.22
N GLY A 359 4.60 13.04 6.13
CA GLY A 359 6.06 12.96 5.99
C GLY A 359 6.57 13.67 4.74
N ILE A 360 5.90 13.50 3.60
CA ILE A 360 6.22 14.22 2.35
C ILE A 360 6.00 15.73 2.49
N TYR A 361 4.90 16.13 3.12
CA TYR A 361 4.58 17.54 3.38
C TYR A 361 5.67 18.18 4.25
N MET A 362 6.00 17.57 5.38
CA MET A 362 7.02 18.07 6.31
C MET A 362 8.40 18.15 5.66
N HIS A 363 8.74 17.19 4.80
CA HIS A 363 9.95 17.26 3.98
C HIS A 363 9.98 18.51 3.07
N ARG A 364 8.85 18.84 2.42
CA ARG A 364 8.75 19.93 1.45
C ARG A 364 8.71 21.32 2.09
N TYR A 365 7.95 21.48 3.16
CA TYR A 365 7.67 22.76 3.80
C TYR A 365 8.50 23.03 5.06
N ARG A 366 9.15 22.00 5.61
CA ARG A 366 10.07 22.08 6.77
C ARG A 366 9.43 22.64 8.06
N ARG A 367 8.10 22.58 8.17
CA ARG A 367 7.30 23.02 9.33
C ARG A 367 6.22 21.99 9.63
N TYR A 368 5.83 21.85 10.90
CA TYR A 368 4.85 20.82 11.33
C TYR A 368 3.64 21.39 12.08
N LYS A 369 3.76 22.56 12.73
CA LYS A 369 2.76 23.01 13.72
C LYS A 369 1.36 23.16 13.12
N SER A 370 1.23 23.85 11.98
CA SER A 370 -0.09 24.04 11.34
C SER A 370 -0.76 22.72 10.99
N LEU A 371 0.04 21.75 10.54
CA LEU A 371 -0.44 20.44 10.18
C LEU A 371 -0.90 19.65 11.42
N LEU A 372 -0.12 19.69 12.51
CA LEU A 372 -0.50 19.12 13.80
C LEU A 372 -1.86 19.64 14.29
N VAL A 373 -2.02 20.97 14.32
CA VAL A 373 -3.28 21.60 14.76
C VAL A 373 -4.44 21.15 13.88
N SER A 374 -4.28 21.15 12.55
CA SER A 374 -5.33 20.70 11.63
C SER A 374 -5.68 19.22 11.83
N GLY A 375 -4.68 18.36 12.06
CA GLY A 375 -4.90 16.93 12.30
C GLY A 375 -5.71 16.68 13.57
N LEU A 376 -5.37 17.38 14.65
CA LEU A 376 -6.09 17.27 15.92
C LEU A 376 -7.53 17.80 15.84
N ILE A 377 -7.78 18.86 15.07
CA ILE A 377 -9.15 19.35 14.82
C ILE A 377 -9.96 18.31 14.03
N VAL A 378 -9.40 17.73 12.98
CA VAL A 378 -10.05 16.66 12.21
C VAL A 378 -10.38 15.47 13.10
N ARG A 379 -9.47 15.11 14.01
CA ARG A 379 -9.68 14.03 14.96
C ARG A 379 -10.77 14.34 15.97
N LEU A 380 -10.81 15.57 16.52
CA LEU A 380 -11.88 16.03 17.40
C LEU A 380 -13.25 15.99 16.71
N LEU A 381 -13.34 16.44 15.46
CA LEU A 381 -14.56 16.35 14.65
C LEU A 381 -14.99 14.89 14.44
N GLY A 382 -14.03 13.99 14.18
CA GLY A 382 -14.32 12.57 14.06
C GLY A 382 -14.94 11.99 15.34
N VAL A 383 -14.42 12.33 16.53
CA VAL A 383 -14.98 11.87 17.82
C VAL A 383 -16.36 12.48 18.07
N LEU A 384 -16.55 13.77 17.77
CA LEU A 384 -17.85 14.43 17.90
C LEU A 384 -18.92 13.73 17.05
N LEU A 385 -18.60 13.39 15.80
CA LEU A 385 -19.51 12.68 14.90
C LEU A 385 -19.79 11.23 15.33
N MET A 386 -18.90 10.60 16.11
CA MET A 386 -19.15 9.26 16.67
C MET A 386 -20.35 9.21 17.61
N LEU A 387 -20.67 10.31 18.31
CA LEU A 387 -21.84 10.38 19.20
C LEU A 387 -23.14 10.08 18.45
N ARG A 388 -23.21 10.43 17.16
CA ARG A 388 -24.34 10.08 16.29
C ARG A 388 -24.13 8.74 15.59
N ALA A 389 -22.93 8.49 15.06
CA ALA A 389 -22.65 7.32 14.24
C ALA A 389 -22.72 5.99 15.01
N ARG A 390 -22.41 5.99 16.32
CA ARG A 390 -22.39 4.80 17.17
C ARG A 390 -23.63 4.66 18.06
N GLY A 391 -24.71 5.36 17.73
CA GLY A 391 -26.02 5.16 18.32
C GLY A 391 -26.82 4.05 17.62
N THR A 392 -28.00 3.75 18.15
CA THR A 392 -28.92 2.72 17.63
C THR A 392 -29.37 2.98 16.18
N SER A 393 -29.49 4.25 15.79
CA SER A 393 -29.79 4.67 14.41
C SER A 393 -28.55 4.97 13.56
N GLY A 394 -27.37 4.50 13.99
CA GLY A 394 -26.10 4.75 13.31
C GLY A 394 -26.03 4.11 11.92
N SER A 395 -25.87 4.93 10.88
CA SER A 395 -25.71 4.43 9.50
C SER A 395 -24.33 3.80 9.30
N THR A 396 -24.24 2.80 8.43
CA THR A 396 -22.96 2.18 8.03
C THR A 396 -21.97 3.22 7.49
N LEU A 397 -22.47 4.18 6.70
CA LEU A 397 -21.66 5.29 6.19
C LEU A 397 -21.13 6.17 7.34
N GLY A 398 -21.95 6.47 8.35
CA GLY A 398 -21.53 7.24 9.51
C GLY A 398 -20.40 6.54 10.28
N LEU A 399 -20.54 5.24 10.53
CA LEU A 399 -19.49 4.43 11.17
C LEU A 399 -18.19 4.53 10.37
N ILE A 400 -18.23 4.24 9.07
CA ILE A 400 -17.04 4.27 8.19
C ILE A 400 -16.41 5.67 8.15
N ALA A 401 -17.21 6.72 7.95
CA ALA A 401 -16.73 8.09 7.86
C ALA A 401 -16.01 8.53 9.14
N THR A 402 -16.53 8.18 10.32
CA THR A 402 -15.85 8.52 11.58
C THR A 402 -14.51 7.82 11.75
N GLN A 403 -14.35 6.58 11.28
CA GLN A 403 -13.06 5.88 11.29
C GLN A 403 -12.04 6.50 10.33
N ILE A 404 -12.49 6.92 9.15
CA ILE A 404 -11.65 7.65 8.18
C ILE A 404 -11.15 8.95 8.82
N LEU A 405 -12.04 9.76 9.42
CA LEU A 405 -11.65 11.02 10.08
C LEU A 405 -10.67 10.79 11.23
N GLN A 406 -10.87 9.76 12.06
CA GLN A 406 -9.90 9.40 13.08
C GLN A 406 -8.54 9.05 12.50
N GLY A 407 -8.52 8.30 11.40
CA GLY A 407 -7.28 7.92 10.73
C GLY A 407 -6.57 9.14 10.13
N VAL A 408 -7.28 10.02 9.41
CA VAL A 408 -6.70 11.25 8.85
C VAL A 408 -6.05 12.08 9.94
N GLY A 409 -6.80 12.39 11.00
CA GLY A 409 -6.31 13.22 12.11
C GLY A 409 -5.18 12.57 12.88
N GLY A 410 -5.32 11.28 13.22
CA GLY A 410 -4.32 10.51 13.95
C GLY A 410 -3.01 10.33 13.19
N GLY A 411 -3.06 10.13 11.87
CA GLY A 411 -1.86 9.96 11.03
C GLY A 411 -1.03 11.22 10.95
N ILE A 412 -1.71 12.36 10.87
CA ILE A 412 -1.08 13.69 10.91
C ILE A 412 -0.49 13.97 12.30
N ALA A 413 -1.31 13.82 13.35
CA ALA A 413 -0.93 14.21 14.71
C ALA A 413 0.20 13.35 15.28
N SER A 414 0.13 12.03 15.10
CA SER A 414 1.16 11.09 15.57
C SER A 414 2.53 11.39 14.96
N LEU A 415 2.60 11.63 13.65
CA LEU A 415 3.88 11.93 13.00
C LEU A 415 4.41 13.31 13.39
N ALA A 416 3.55 14.32 13.40
CA ALA A 416 3.96 15.69 13.68
C ALA A 416 4.44 15.87 15.14
N THR A 417 3.76 15.26 16.12
CA THR A 417 4.21 15.27 17.52
C THR A 417 5.53 14.54 17.71
N HIS A 418 5.71 13.40 17.05
CA HIS A 418 6.93 12.62 17.13
C HIS A 418 8.14 13.40 16.60
N VAL A 419 8.04 13.96 15.39
CA VAL A 419 9.12 14.75 14.79
C VAL A 419 9.37 16.06 15.56
N SER A 420 8.32 16.68 16.11
CA SER A 420 8.42 17.87 16.96
C SER A 420 9.35 17.66 18.16
N ALA A 421 9.15 16.56 18.91
CA ALA A 421 9.96 16.28 20.09
C ALA A 421 11.42 16.07 19.70
N GLN A 422 11.66 15.27 18.66
CA GLN A 422 13.00 14.97 18.16
C GLN A 422 13.71 16.19 17.57
N ALA A 423 12.98 17.17 17.03
CA ALA A 423 13.56 18.41 16.51
C ALA A 423 14.05 19.36 17.61
N SER A 424 13.62 19.14 18.86
CA SER A 424 13.94 20.00 20.00
C SER A 424 15.10 19.51 20.86
N VAL A 425 15.71 18.37 20.51
CA VAL A 425 16.78 17.71 21.28
C VAL A 425 18.03 17.49 20.44
N THR A 426 19.17 17.27 21.09
CA THR A 426 20.43 16.95 20.41
C THR A 426 20.38 15.55 19.78
N PRO A 427 21.19 15.27 18.74
CA PRO A 427 21.23 13.96 18.09
C PRO A 427 21.48 12.78 19.05
N SER A 428 22.29 12.97 20.10
CA SER A 428 22.54 11.97 21.13
C SER A 428 21.31 11.62 21.96
N ASP A 429 20.37 12.55 22.07
CA ASP A 429 19.18 12.44 22.93
C ASP A 429 17.93 11.96 22.17
N VAL A 430 17.99 11.83 20.84
CA VAL A 430 16.82 11.50 20.00
C VAL A 430 16.17 10.18 20.39
N ALA A 431 16.97 9.12 20.61
CA ALA A 431 16.46 7.81 20.98
C ALA A 431 15.75 7.84 22.34
N MET A 432 16.39 8.44 23.34
CA MET A 432 15.82 8.59 24.68
C MET A 432 14.58 9.49 24.70
N CYS A 433 14.61 10.62 23.98
CA CYS A 433 13.46 11.50 23.81
C CYS A 433 12.27 10.75 23.19
N THR A 434 12.53 9.91 22.19
CA THR A 434 11.52 9.08 21.55
C THR A 434 10.93 8.07 22.54
N ALA A 435 11.79 7.39 23.31
CA ALA A 435 11.36 6.44 24.33
C ALA A 435 10.48 7.10 25.39
N VAL A 436 10.82 8.32 25.85
CA VAL A 436 10.02 9.07 26.83
C VAL A 436 8.66 9.48 26.26
N VAL A 437 8.61 10.04 25.04
CA VAL A 437 7.35 10.42 24.39
C VAL A 437 6.43 9.21 24.23
N LEU A 438 6.98 8.07 23.77
CA LEU A 438 6.22 6.83 23.60
C LEU A 438 5.79 6.23 24.95
N LEU A 439 6.64 6.26 25.98
CA LEU A 439 6.28 5.80 27.33
C LEU A 439 5.06 6.55 27.87
N VAL A 440 5.07 7.89 27.77
CA VAL A 440 3.95 8.71 28.26
C VAL A 440 2.69 8.49 27.41
N THR A 441 2.85 8.28 26.10
CA THR A 441 1.76 7.94 25.19
C THR A 441 1.06 6.64 25.58
N GLU A 442 1.82 5.62 25.96
CA GLU A 442 1.29 4.31 26.40
C GLU A 442 0.60 4.36 27.77
N PHE A 443 1.01 5.27 28.66
CA PHE A 443 0.22 5.55 29.87
C PHE A 443 -1.15 6.12 29.52
N GLY A 444 -1.23 6.96 28.49
CA GLY A 444 -2.49 7.39 27.90
C GLY A 444 -3.33 6.23 27.38
N ALA A 445 -2.71 5.31 26.64
CA ALA A 445 -3.35 4.11 26.13
C ALA A 445 -3.95 3.23 27.23
N ALA A 446 -3.14 2.87 28.23
CA ALA A 446 -3.57 2.09 29.37
C ALA A 446 -4.63 2.82 30.20
N GLY A 447 -4.52 4.14 30.35
CA GLY A 447 -5.53 4.97 31.01
C GLY A 447 -6.88 4.95 30.27
N GLY A 448 -6.87 5.10 28.95
CA GLY A 448 -8.08 5.02 28.12
C GLY A 448 -8.75 3.66 28.20
N GLY A 449 -7.95 2.58 28.15
CA GLY A 449 -8.42 1.21 28.33
C GLY A 449 -9.02 0.96 29.72
N ALA A 450 -8.40 1.49 30.78
CA ALA A 450 -8.90 1.32 32.16
C ALA A 450 -10.23 2.05 32.38
N ILE A 451 -10.37 3.27 31.84
CA ILE A 451 -11.62 4.02 31.91
C ILE A 451 -12.70 3.32 31.07
N ALA A 452 -12.38 2.85 29.86
CA ALA A 452 -13.32 2.09 29.04
C ALA A 452 -13.77 0.80 29.73
N GLY A 453 -12.84 0.01 30.26
CA GLY A 453 -13.14 -1.21 31.02
C GLY A 453 -13.99 -0.94 32.26
N GLY A 454 -13.71 0.17 32.98
CA GLY A 454 -14.49 0.60 34.12
C GLY A 454 -15.91 1.04 33.76
N ILE A 455 -16.08 1.80 32.67
CA ILE A 455 -17.40 2.17 32.14
C ILE A 455 -18.18 0.93 31.71
N TRP A 456 -17.54 0.03 30.96
CA TRP A 456 -18.14 -1.21 30.47
C TRP A 456 -18.65 -2.08 31.62
N SER A 457 -17.78 -2.36 32.58
CA SER A 457 -18.06 -3.30 33.68
C SER A 457 -19.16 -2.81 34.61
N LYS A 458 -19.31 -1.48 34.75
CA LYS A 458 -20.35 -0.89 35.57
C LYS A 458 -21.65 -0.69 34.80
N GLN A 459 -21.60 0.01 33.66
CA GLN A 459 -22.81 0.44 32.97
C GLN A 459 -23.46 -0.71 32.19
N MET A 460 -22.69 -1.61 31.57
CA MET A 460 -23.26 -2.61 30.68
C MET A 460 -24.25 -3.55 31.39
N PRO A 461 -23.98 -4.10 32.59
CA PRO A 461 -24.95 -4.89 33.34
C PRO A 461 -26.20 -4.08 33.74
N GLU A 462 -26.02 -2.83 34.19
CA GLU A 462 -27.13 -1.92 34.54
C GLU A 462 -28.04 -1.67 33.32
N ARG A 463 -27.45 -1.46 32.13
CA ARG A 463 -28.20 -1.23 30.89
C ARG A 463 -28.87 -2.51 30.39
N LEU A 464 -28.23 -3.67 30.49
CA LEU A 464 -28.88 -4.95 30.17
C LEU A 464 -30.08 -5.20 31.08
N ALA A 465 -29.98 -4.94 32.38
CA ALA A 465 -31.11 -5.06 33.30
C ALA A 465 -32.25 -4.07 32.97
N HIS A 466 -31.90 -2.86 32.52
CA HIS A 466 -32.88 -1.85 32.14
C HIS A 466 -33.62 -2.18 30.83
N TYR A 467 -32.91 -2.58 29.78
CA TYR A 467 -33.50 -2.88 28.47
C TYR A 467 -34.07 -4.30 28.36
N LEU A 468 -33.64 -5.23 29.23
CA LEU A 468 -34.10 -6.62 29.28
C LEU A 468 -34.58 -7.00 30.70
N PRO A 469 -35.62 -6.33 31.24
CA PRO A 469 -36.07 -6.55 32.62
C PRO A 469 -36.70 -7.94 32.80
N SER A 470 -37.27 -8.52 31.73
CA SER A 470 -37.94 -9.82 31.74
C SER A 470 -36.99 -11.01 31.76
N LEU A 471 -35.70 -10.84 31.43
CA LEU A 471 -34.75 -11.94 31.42
C LEU A 471 -34.23 -12.27 32.83
N PRO A 472 -33.99 -13.55 33.15
CA PRO A 472 -33.30 -13.95 34.37
C PRO A 472 -31.89 -13.35 34.45
N GLN A 473 -31.40 -13.13 35.67
CA GLN A 473 -30.07 -12.56 35.88
C GLN A 473 -28.96 -13.40 35.22
N ALA A 474 -29.04 -14.73 35.33
CA ALA A 474 -28.05 -15.63 34.73
C ALA A 474 -27.96 -15.49 33.19
N GLU A 475 -29.08 -15.19 32.52
CA GLU A 475 -29.09 -14.99 31.08
C GLU A 475 -28.50 -13.63 30.69
N ARG A 476 -28.76 -12.58 31.49
CA ARG A 476 -28.09 -11.28 31.32
C ARG A 476 -26.57 -11.37 31.56
N ASP A 477 -26.15 -12.16 32.54
CA ASP A 477 -24.74 -12.38 32.83
C ASP A 477 -24.04 -13.13 31.68
N ALA A 478 -24.71 -14.10 31.04
CA ALA A 478 -24.21 -14.76 29.85
C ALA A 478 -24.04 -13.80 28.66
N LEU A 479 -25.03 -12.93 28.42
CA LEU A 479 -24.97 -11.89 27.37
C LEU A 479 -23.85 -10.87 27.63
N PHE A 480 -23.55 -10.57 28.89
CA PHE A 480 -22.45 -9.69 29.28
C PHE A 480 -21.07 -10.36 29.13
N GLY A 481 -20.99 -11.66 29.44
CA GLY A 481 -19.74 -12.44 29.46
C GLY A 481 -19.26 -12.92 28.09
N SER A 482 -20.12 -12.93 27.06
CA SER A 482 -19.79 -13.47 25.74
C SER A 482 -20.38 -12.65 24.58
N ILE A 483 -19.52 -12.18 23.66
CA ILE A 483 -19.98 -11.53 22.43
C ILE A 483 -20.69 -12.49 21.48
N ILE A 484 -20.39 -13.79 21.59
CA ILE A 484 -21.00 -14.85 20.78
C ILE A 484 -22.46 -15.01 21.18
N GLU A 485 -22.72 -15.10 22.50
CA GLU A 485 -24.09 -15.16 23.03
C GLU A 485 -24.87 -13.88 22.74
N ALA A 486 -24.22 -12.73 22.91
CA ALA A 486 -24.81 -11.44 22.57
C ALA A 486 -25.26 -11.39 21.10
N ALA A 487 -24.50 -12.03 20.19
CA ALA A 487 -24.70 -12.06 18.74
C ALA A 487 -25.40 -13.30 18.16
N ALA A 488 -25.76 -14.28 18.98
CA ALA A 488 -26.36 -15.52 18.52
C ALA A 488 -27.77 -15.33 17.93
N ARG A 489 -28.51 -14.34 18.44
CA ARG A 489 -29.90 -14.07 18.01
C ARG A 489 -29.94 -13.15 16.78
N PRO A 490 -30.84 -13.40 15.82
CA PRO A 490 -30.98 -12.57 14.62
C PRO A 490 -31.44 -11.15 14.95
N LEU A 491 -31.15 -10.20 14.06
CA LEU A 491 -31.65 -8.82 14.18
C LEU A 491 -33.18 -8.79 14.18
N GLY A 492 -33.77 -7.87 14.95
CA GLY A 492 -35.22 -7.79 15.16
C GLY A 492 -35.76 -8.69 16.27
N ASP A 493 -34.98 -9.63 16.81
CA ASP A 493 -35.34 -10.34 18.04
C ASP A 493 -35.38 -9.36 19.24
N PRO A 494 -36.42 -9.37 20.09
CA PRO A 494 -36.54 -8.41 21.20
C PRO A 494 -35.35 -8.44 22.18
N VAL A 495 -34.76 -9.62 22.41
CA VAL A 495 -33.58 -9.74 23.27
C VAL A 495 -32.37 -9.11 22.57
N ARG A 496 -32.17 -9.42 21.29
CA ARG A 496 -31.09 -8.82 20.48
C ARG A 496 -31.18 -7.30 20.42
N GLU A 497 -32.37 -6.75 20.21
CA GLU A 497 -32.59 -5.31 20.20
C GLU A 497 -32.28 -4.67 21.56
N GLY A 498 -32.73 -5.27 22.67
CA GLY A 498 -32.36 -4.82 24.02
C GLY A 498 -30.85 -4.83 24.28
N VAL A 499 -30.13 -5.84 23.77
CA VAL A 499 -28.65 -5.87 23.79
C VAL A 499 -28.08 -4.72 22.94
N ILE A 500 -28.59 -4.47 21.74
CA ILE A 500 -28.15 -3.36 20.88
C ILE A 500 -28.33 -2.00 21.58
N TYR A 501 -29.45 -1.78 22.26
CA TYR A 501 -29.67 -0.57 23.08
C TYR A 501 -28.64 -0.45 24.21
N ALA A 502 -28.38 -1.55 24.95
CA ALA A 502 -27.39 -1.56 26.02
C ALA A 502 -25.96 -1.26 25.53
N TYR A 503 -25.54 -1.88 24.42
CA TYR A 503 -24.25 -1.64 23.78
C TYR A 503 -24.12 -0.18 23.30
N SER A 504 -25.15 0.34 22.62
CA SER A 504 -25.15 1.70 22.06
C SER A 504 -25.08 2.78 23.13
N ASP A 505 -25.82 2.61 24.22
CA ASP A 505 -25.84 3.58 25.33
C ASP A 505 -24.53 3.55 26.13
N THR A 506 -23.96 2.36 26.34
CA THR A 506 -22.63 2.21 26.97
C THR A 506 -21.54 2.86 26.11
N MET A 507 -21.57 2.64 24.79
CA MET A 507 -20.63 3.27 23.86
C MET A 507 -20.75 4.79 23.83
N LYS A 508 -21.95 5.34 23.99
CA LYS A 508 -22.18 6.79 24.06
C LYS A 508 -21.43 7.43 25.23
N SER A 509 -21.45 6.80 26.41
CA SER A 509 -20.69 7.26 27.58
C SER A 509 -19.18 7.31 27.31
N MET A 510 -18.64 6.28 26.64
CA MET A 510 -17.21 6.21 26.30
C MET A 510 -16.80 7.28 25.28
N VAL A 511 -17.62 7.48 24.24
CA VAL A 511 -17.36 8.50 23.21
C VAL A 511 -17.44 9.91 23.81
N LEU A 512 -18.36 10.15 24.76
CA LEU A 512 -18.45 11.43 25.45
C LEU A 512 -17.20 11.72 26.28
N ALA A 513 -16.68 10.73 27.01
CA ALA A 513 -15.40 10.86 27.71
C ALA A 513 -14.25 11.16 26.73
N ALA A 514 -14.19 10.43 25.61
CA ALA A 514 -13.17 10.65 24.59
C ALA A 514 -13.24 12.05 23.95
N PHE A 515 -14.45 12.61 23.79
CA PHE A 515 -14.64 13.96 23.26
C PHE A 515 -13.97 15.01 24.17
N PHE A 516 -14.25 14.99 25.47
CA PHE A 516 -13.66 15.93 26.42
C PHE A 516 -12.13 15.81 26.49
N VAL A 517 -11.62 14.57 26.48
CA VAL A 517 -10.17 14.32 26.44
C VAL A 517 -9.55 14.88 25.15
N SER A 518 -10.22 14.75 24.00
CA SER A 518 -9.72 15.17 22.69
C SER A 518 -9.65 16.69 22.48
N VAL A 519 -10.32 17.49 23.32
CA VAL A 519 -10.22 18.96 23.28
C VAL A 519 -8.83 19.43 23.74
N LEU A 520 -8.27 18.78 24.76
CA LEU A 520 -7.01 19.18 25.38
C LEU A 520 -5.79 19.12 24.43
N PRO A 521 -5.58 18.06 23.62
CA PRO A 521 -4.52 18.04 22.61
C PRO A 521 -4.51 19.27 21.68
N VAL A 522 -5.70 19.73 21.24
CA VAL A 522 -5.82 20.91 20.36
C VAL A 522 -5.27 22.14 21.07
N LEU A 523 -5.68 22.39 22.31
CA LEU A 523 -5.21 23.52 23.10
C LEU A 523 -3.70 23.47 23.37
N ILE A 524 -3.17 22.29 23.69
CA ILE A 524 -1.73 22.09 23.91
C ILE A 524 -0.94 22.36 22.62
N SER A 525 -1.44 21.90 21.47
CA SER A 525 -0.77 22.07 20.18
C SER A 525 -0.62 23.54 19.76
N LEU A 526 -1.55 24.42 20.16
CA LEU A 526 -1.45 25.86 19.95
C LEU A 526 -0.28 26.48 20.72
N CYS A 527 0.01 25.94 21.91
CA CYS A 527 1.08 26.40 22.80
C CYS A 527 2.46 25.82 22.48
N MET A 528 2.55 24.87 21.54
CA MET A 528 3.81 24.27 21.12
C MET A 528 4.65 25.25 20.30
N PRO A 529 5.99 25.20 20.43
CA PRO A 529 6.87 25.90 19.51
C PRO A 529 6.71 25.33 18.09
N ASP A 530 7.10 26.10 17.07
CA ASP A 530 7.13 25.65 15.67
C ASP A 530 8.59 25.59 15.21
N TRP A 531 9.19 24.40 15.30
CA TRP A 531 10.58 24.20 14.88
C TRP A 531 10.71 24.12 13.37
N TYR A 532 11.79 24.70 12.87
CA TYR A 532 12.21 24.50 11.49
C TYR A 532 12.98 23.19 11.36
N LEU A 533 12.56 22.33 10.44
CA LEU A 533 13.19 21.03 10.20
C LEU A 533 14.44 21.17 9.32
N GLY A 534 15.55 21.53 9.97
CA GLY A 534 16.86 21.75 9.34
C GLY A 534 17.61 20.47 8.97
N GLU A 535 18.74 20.64 8.28
CA GLU A 535 19.63 19.56 7.82
C GLU A 535 20.75 19.25 8.82
N GLN A 536 20.47 19.32 10.12
CA GLN A 536 21.48 19.02 11.15
C GLN A 536 21.79 17.51 11.21
N ARG A 537 23.10 17.25 11.37
CA ARG A 537 23.87 16.00 11.24
C ARG A 537 23.09 14.68 11.42
N SER A 538 23.08 13.89 10.34
CA SER A 538 23.34 12.43 10.28
C SER A 538 23.32 12.00 8.80
N ALA A 539 24.43 12.26 8.11
CA ALA A 539 24.58 12.04 6.69
C ALA A 539 24.98 10.58 6.39
N VAL A 540 24.06 9.61 6.47
CA VAL A 540 24.39 8.24 5.99
C VAL A 540 23.26 7.53 5.23
N VAL A 541 21.95 7.82 5.40
CA VAL A 541 20.90 7.24 4.51
C VAL A 541 20.20 8.26 3.63
N VAL A 542 20.21 9.53 4.00
CA VAL A 542 19.59 10.58 3.18
C VAL A 542 20.37 10.86 1.92
N ILE A 543 21.68 10.62 1.98
CA ILE A 543 22.49 10.55 0.78
C ILE A 543 22.10 9.29 0.01
N TYR A 544 21.79 8.13 0.59
CA TYR A 544 21.55 6.91 -0.21
C TYR A 544 20.13 6.68 -0.71
N VAL A 545 19.05 7.28 -0.22
CA VAL A 545 17.73 7.14 -0.88
C VAL A 545 17.54 8.20 -1.97
N ILE A 546 18.18 9.36 -1.84
CA ILE A 546 18.26 10.39 -2.90
C ILE A 546 19.41 10.08 -3.88
N TYR A 547 20.53 9.53 -3.41
CA TYR A 547 21.62 8.93 -4.21
C TYR A 547 21.51 7.40 -4.35
N LEU A 548 20.33 6.82 -4.11
CA LEU A 548 20.03 5.50 -4.69
C LEU A 548 19.94 5.65 -6.20
N MET A 549 19.62 6.88 -6.63
CA MET A 549 19.53 7.27 -8.01
C MET A 549 20.87 7.18 -8.74
N PRO A 550 22.08 7.21 -8.12
CA PRO A 550 23.33 6.77 -8.74
C PRO A 550 23.84 5.33 -8.45
N THR A 551 23.28 4.58 -7.51
CA THR A 551 23.76 3.20 -7.19
C THR A 551 22.79 2.08 -7.53
N LEU A 552 21.57 2.41 -7.97
CA LEU A 552 20.64 1.46 -8.56
C LEU A 552 21.26 0.92 -9.85
N SER A 553 21.94 -0.22 -9.75
CA SER A 553 22.25 -0.99 -10.95
C SER A 553 20.92 -1.51 -11.51
N PHE A 554 20.84 -1.60 -12.83
CA PHE A 554 19.66 -2.08 -13.52
C PHE A 554 19.14 -3.44 -13.00
N HIS A 555 20.04 -4.31 -12.51
CA HIS A 555 19.71 -5.59 -11.89
C HIS A 555 18.84 -5.46 -10.63
N HIS A 556 19.00 -4.38 -9.84
CA HIS A 556 18.19 -4.12 -8.65
C HIS A 556 16.73 -3.77 -8.98
N VAL A 557 16.46 -3.34 -10.22
CA VAL A 557 15.08 -3.11 -10.71
C VAL A 557 14.56 -4.36 -11.41
N LEU A 558 15.41 -5.00 -12.22
CA LEU A 558 15.04 -6.16 -13.03
C LEU A 558 14.65 -7.38 -12.17
N ILE A 559 15.43 -7.71 -11.14
CA ILE A 559 15.15 -8.89 -10.30
C ILE A 559 13.80 -8.77 -9.58
N PRO A 560 13.48 -7.68 -8.85
CA PRO A 560 12.16 -7.50 -8.28
C PRO A 560 11.04 -7.49 -9.33
N ALA A 561 11.27 -6.89 -10.50
CA ALA A 561 10.28 -6.87 -11.58
C ALA A 561 9.91 -8.27 -12.08
N VAL A 562 10.90 -9.17 -12.18
CA VAL A 562 10.67 -10.59 -12.53
C VAL A 562 9.95 -11.32 -11.40
N LEU A 563 10.43 -11.17 -10.15
CA LEU A 563 9.84 -11.85 -8.99
C LEU A 563 8.38 -11.44 -8.78
N ILE A 564 8.04 -10.15 -8.94
CA ILE A 564 6.66 -9.65 -8.85
C ILE A 564 5.78 -10.32 -9.91
N ARG A 565 6.25 -10.43 -11.16
CA ARG A 565 5.47 -11.06 -12.23
C ARG A 565 5.23 -12.55 -11.99
N VAL A 566 6.26 -13.28 -11.56
CA VAL A 566 6.12 -14.71 -11.19
C VAL A 566 5.15 -14.86 -10.01
N ALA A 567 5.30 -14.06 -8.96
CA ALA A 567 4.42 -14.09 -7.80
C ALA A 567 2.95 -13.80 -8.16
N LEU A 568 2.71 -12.84 -9.06
CA LEU A 568 1.36 -12.50 -9.54
C LEU A 568 0.75 -13.60 -10.41
N ILE A 569 1.55 -14.30 -11.22
CA ILE A 569 1.05 -15.44 -12.01
C ILE A 569 0.67 -16.59 -11.08
N ILE A 570 1.50 -16.92 -10.08
CA ILE A 570 1.17 -17.92 -9.06
C ILE A 570 -0.09 -17.52 -8.27
N TYR A 571 -0.17 -16.25 -7.87
CA TYR A 571 -1.36 -15.70 -7.21
C TYR A 571 -2.61 -15.83 -8.09
N SER A 572 -2.48 -15.59 -9.40
CA SER A 572 -3.58 -15.70 -10.36
C SER A 572 -4.17 -17.11 -10.40
N GLU A 573 -3.33 -18.13 -10.31
CA GLU A 573 -3.78 -19.53 -10.31
C GLU A 573 -4.56 -19.86 -9.06
N TRP A 574 -4.10 -19.38 -7.90
CA TRP A 574 -4.80 -19.58 -6.64
C TRP A 574 -6.16 -18.87 -6.61
N ILE A 575 -6.20 -17.57 -6.95
CA ILE A 575 -7.44 -16.78 -6.87
C ILE A 575 -8.46 -17.22 -7.93
N ASP A 576 -8.03 -17.61 -9.13
CA ASP A 576 -8.95 -18.04 -10.18
C ASP A 576 -9.62 -19.38 -9.87
N ASN A 577 -8.94 -20.25 -9.13
CA ASN A 577 -9.47 -21.52 -8.65
C ASN A 577 -10.30 -21.40 -7.35
N SER A 578 -10.27 -20.23 -6.68
CA SER A 578 -11.10 -19.96 -5.51
C SER A 578 -12.53 -19.53 -5.88
N ASP A 579 -13.45 -19.56 -4.92
CA ASP A 579 -14.84 -19.05 -5.05
C ASP A 579 -14.94 -17.50 -5.15
N SER A 580 -13.84 -16.81 -5.49
CA SER A 580 -13.84 -15.37 -5.71
C SER A 580 -14.75 -14.98 -6.88
N VAL A 581 -15.64 -14.01 -6.62
CA VAL A 581 -16.50 -13.37 -7.63
C VAL A 581 -15.69 -12.68 -8.72
N VAL A 582 -14.53 -12.10 -8.34
CA VAL A 582 -13.63 -11.41 -9.28
C VAL A 582 -12.45 -12.31 -9.60
N LYS A 583 -12.35 -12.69 -10.87
CA LYS A 583 -11.23 -13.48 -11.40
C LYS A 583 -10.06 -12.56 -11.76
N TYR A 584 -8.85 -13.04 -11.52
CA TYR A 584 -7.63 -12.32 -11.87
C TYR A 584 -7.34 -12.46 -13.36
N THR A 585 -7.37 -13.66 -13.91
CA THR A 585 -7.11 -13.87 -15.35
C THR A 585 -8.10 -13.10 -16.22
N ASP A 586 -7.57 -12.37 -17.20
CA ASP A 586 -8.38 -11.65 -18.19
C ASP A 586 -9.17 -12.65 -19.05
N ILE A 587 -10.37 -12.27 -19.46
CA ILE A 587 -11.22 -13.12 -20.31
C ILE A 587 -10.57 -13.38 -21.67
N ASP A 588 -9.80 -12.41 -22.19
CA ASP A 588 -9.09 -12.55 -23.46
C ASP A 588 -8.08 -13.70 -23.41
N TYR A 589 -7.44 -13.95 -22.26
CA TYR A 589 -6.50 -15.06 -22.11
C TYR A 589 -7.17 -16.42 -22.30
N ARG A 590 -8.42 -16.56 -21.84
CA ARG A 590 -9.22 -17.77 -22.05
C ARG A 590 -9.58 -17.92 -23.52
N VAL A 591 -9.96 -16.83 -24.19
CA VAL A 591 -10.23 -16.81 -25.63
C VAL A 591 -9.00 -17.25 -26.43
N PHE A 592 -7.79 -16.78 -26.05
CA PHE A 592 -6.56 -17.22 -26.70
C PHE A 592 -6.26 -18.70 -26.48
N SER A 593 -6.47 -19.18 -25.26
CA SER A 593 -6.22 -20.57 -24.89
C SER A 593 -7.18 -21.53 -25.60
N ASP A 594 -8.46 -21.14 -25.74
CA ASP A 594 -9.43 -21.90 -26.52
C ASP A 594 -9.06 -21.91 -28.01
N ALA A 595 -8.65 -20.78 -28.58
CA ALA A 595 -8.19 -20.73 -29.97
C ALA A 595 -6.94 -21.61 -30.20
N ALA A 596 -6.00 -21.63 -29.25
CA ALA A 596 -4.86 -22.54 -29.27
C ALA A 596 -5.28 -24.01 -29.19
N ARG A 597 -6.32 -24.33 -28.40
CA ARG A 597 -6.92 -25.67 -28.38
C ARG A 597 -7.56 -26.05 -29.71
N PHE A 598 -8.26 -25.13 -30.36
CA PHE A 598 -8.83 -25.36 -31.70
C PHE A 598 -7.77 -25.57 -32.78
N LEU A 599 -6.58 -24.98 -32.65
CA LEU A 599 -5.46 -25.31 -33.54
C LEU A 599 -5.00 -26.76 -33.40
N LEU A 600 -5.04 -27.32 -32.19
CA LEU A 600 -4.55 -28.68 -31.91
C LEU A 600 -5.61 -29.76 -32.10
N ARG A 601 -6.90 -29.43 -31.88
CA ARG A 601 -8.00 -30.41 -31.80
C ARG A 601 -9.24 -30.03 -32.60
N GLY A 602 -9.24 -28.89 -33.29
CA GLY A 602 -10.39 -28.36 -34.03
C GLY A 602 -10.46 -28.86 -35.48
N ASN A 603 -11.51 -28.43 -36.18
CA ASN A 603 -11.72 -28.70 -37.61
C ASN A 603 -10.59 -28.11 -38.46
N ASP A 604 -10.39 -28.67 -39.65
CA ASP A 604 -9.36 -28.25 -40.60
C ASP A 604 -9.42 -26.75 -40.94
N ALA A 605 -8.24 -26.11 -40.96
CA ALA A 605 -8.09 -24.73 -41.41
C ALA A 605 -8.62 -24.53 -42.84
N GLN A 606 -9.30 -23.41 -43.10
CA GLN A 606 -10.04 -23.19 -44.36
C GLN A 606 -9.16 -22.76 -45.57
N GLY A 607 -7.86 -22.59 -45.39
CA GLY A 607 -6.96 -22.16 -46.45
C GLY A 607 -6.65 -23.25 -47.49
N THR A 608 -5.98 -22.81 -48.56
CA THR A 608 -5.57 -23.65 -49.70
C THR A 608 -4.39 -24.58 -49.38
N PHE A 609 -3.57 -24.24 -48.38
CA PHE A 609 -2.40 -25.00 -47.94
C PHE A 609 -2.66 -25.69 -46.61
N LYS A 610 -2.70 -27.03 -46.63
CA LYS A 610 -3.05 -27.85 -45.47
C LYS A 610 -1.79 -28.26 -44.70
N LEU A 611 -1.65 -27.74 -43.48
CA LEU A 611 -0.53 -28.05 -42.56
C LEU A 611 -0.90 -29.08 -41.48
N GLY A 612 -2.10 -29.67 -41.53
CA GLY A 612 -2.61 -30.53 -40.45
C GLY A 612 -2.89 -29.79 -39.14
N VAL A 613 -3.11 -28.47 -39.21
CA VAL A 613 -3.49 -27.62 -38.07
C VAL A 613 -4.95 -27.22 -38.21
N GLY A 614 -5.64 -27.12 -37.08
CA GLY A 614 -7.04 -26.68 -37.04
C GLY A 614 -7.21 -25.18 -37.25
N ASP A 615 -8.47 -24.73 -37.21
CA ASP A 615 -8.84 -23.31 -37.37
C ASP A 615 -9.04 -22.61 -35.99
N PRO A 616 -8.24 -21.59 -35.63
CA PRO A 616 -8.39 -20.88 -34.35
C PRO A 616 -9.66 -20.02 -34.30
N TYR A 617 -10.23 -19.66 -35.46
CA TYR A 617 -11.43 -18.83 -35.55
C TYR A 617 -12.74 -19.60 -35.29
N ASN A 618 -12.65 -20.91 -35.12
CA ASN A 618 -13.74 -21.70 -34.54
C ASN A 618 -14.12 -21.22 -33.12
N ARG A 619 -13.19 -20.55 -32.42
CA ARG A 619 -13.54 -19.75 -31.25
C ARG A 619 -14.22 -18.46 -31.72
N GLU A 620 -15.54 -18.40 -31.60
CA GLU A 620 -16.38 -17.30 -32.11
C GLU A 620 -15.95 -15.88 -31.69
N THR A 621 -15.23 -15.71 -30.58
CA THR A 621 -14.78 -14.40 -30.06
C THR A 621 -13.30 -14.11 -30.32
N TYR A 622 -12.59 -15.00 -31.02
CA TYR A 622 -11.18 -14.80 -31.36
C TYR A 622 -11.03 -13.82 -32.53
N ARG A 623 -10.36 -12.67 -32.26
CA ARG A 623 -10.19 -11.53 -33.19
C ARG A 623 -8.73 -11.11 -33.34
N TYR A 624 -7.82 -12.08 -33.35
CA TYR A 624 -6.37 -11.84 -33.33
C TYR A 624 -5.69 -12.67 -34.42
N THR A 625 -4.44 -12.32 -34.76
CA THR A 625 -3.62 -13.10 -35.71
C THR A 625 -3.55 -14.58 -35.29
N PRO A 626 -3.58 -15.54 -36.24
CA PRO A 626 -3.52 -16.97 -35.89
C PRO A 626 -2.15 -17.34 -35.30
N LEU A 627 -1.13 -16.53 -35.55
CA LEU A 627 0.20 -16.67 -34.95
C LEU A 627 0.18 -16.54 -33.42
N LEU A 628 -0.74 -15.76 -32.85
CA LEU A 628 -0.89 -15.65 -31.40
C LEU A 628 -1.43 -16.95 -30.80
N ALA A 629 -2.46 -17.55 -31.40
CA ALA A 629 -2.98 -18.85 -30.97
C ALA A 629 -1.91 -19.94 -31.12
N LEU A 630 -1.14 -19.92 -32.22
CA LEU A 630 -0.06 -20.88 -32.44
C LEU A 630 1.01 -20.79 -31.35
N LEU A 631 1.41 -19.56 -31.01
CA LEU A 631 2.39 -19.26 -29.96
C LEU A 631 1.92 -19.74 -28.57
N LEU A 632 0.62 -19.88 -28.37
CA LEU A 632 -0.01 -20.32 -27.12
C LEU A 632 -0.42 -21.79 -27.09
N THR A 633 -0.14 -22.57 -28.14
CA THR A 633 -0.36 -24.03 -28.12
C THR A 633 0.29 -24.76 -26.93
N PRO A 634 1.43 -24.32 -26.35
CA PRO A 634 1.95 -24.94 -25.12
C PRO A 634 1.05 -24.76 -23.90
N ASN A 635 0.02 -23.91 -23.93
CA ASN A 635 -0.99 -23.86 -22.87
C ASN A 635 -1.67 -25.23 -22.66
N GLU A 636 -1.81 -26.03 -23.72
CA GLU A 636 -2.52 -27.31 -23.67
C GLU A 636 -1.63 -28.50 -23.25
N TRP A 637 -0.32 -28.45 -23.51
CA TRP A 637 0.58 -29.59 -23.27
C TRP A 637 1.74 -29.30 -22.30
N LEU A 638 2.02 -28.03 -21.98
CA LEU A 638 3.05 -27.65 -20.99
C LEU A 638 2.41 -27.16 -19.69
N HIS A 639 1.65 -26.07 -19.73
CA HIS A 639 0.97 -25.53 -18.55
C HIS A 639 -0.12 -24.50 -18.96
N PRO A 640 -1.33 -24.49 -18.34
CA PRO A 640 -2.39 -23.54 -18.70
C PRO A 640 -2.00 -22.06 -18.61
N SER A 641 -1.10 -21.72 -17.69
CA SER A 641 -0.55 -20.37 -17.51
C SER A 641 0.68 -20.06 -18.37
N PHE A 642 1.13 -20.96 -19.26
CA PHE A 642 2.35 -20.74 -20.07
C PHE A 642 2.33 -19.40 -20.80
N GLY A 643 1.21 -19.05 -21.44
CA GLY A 643 1.05 -17.77 -22.12
C GLY A 643 1.22 -16.56 -21.22
N LYS A 644 0.82 -16.63 -19.94
CA LYS A 644 1.06 -15.54 -18.98
C LYS A 644 2.56 -15.35 -18.72
N TYR A 645 3.31 -16.44 -18.58
CA TYR A 645 4.77 -16.37 -18.43
C TYR A 645 5.43 -15.81 -19.69
N LEU A 646 4.97 -16.21 -20.87
CA LEU A 646 5.45 -15.68 -22.14
C LEU A 646 5.21 -14.16 -22.25
N PHE A 647 3.99 -13.70 -21.97
CA PHE A 647 3.65 -12.28 -22.04
C PHE A 647 4.42 -11.46 -20.99
N ALA A 648 4.51 -11.95 -19.76
CA ALA A 648 5.34 -11.34 -18.72
C ALA A 648 6.83 -11.28 -19.12
N THR A 649 7.32 -12.29 -19.85
CA THR A 649 8.70 -12.31 -20.36
C THR A 649 8.90 -11.26 -21.46
N CYS A 650 7.99 -11.14 -22.42
CA CYS A 650 8.02 -10.09 -23.44
C CYS A 650 8.02 -8.68 -22.83
N ASP A 651 7.24 -8.48 -21.78
CA ASP A 651 7.17 -7.24 -21.01
C ASP A 651 8.52 -6.90 -20.34
N ILE A 652 9.16 -7.89 -19.71
CA ILE A 652 10.52 -7.73 -19.16
C ILE A 652 11.53 -7.38 -20.26
N PHE A 653 11.50 -8.05 -21.41
CA PHE A 653 12.34 -7.71 -22.56
C PHE A 653 12.06 -6.29 -23.09
N GLY A 654 10.81 -5.83 -23.04
CA GLY A 654 10.46 -4.44 -23.32
C GLY A 654 11.18 -3.47 -22.39
N GLY A 655 11.20 -3.76 -21.09
CA GLY A 655 11.99 -3.00 -20.12
C GLY A 655 13.50 -2.99 -20.38
N LEU A 656 14.07 -4.13 -20.82
CA LEU A 656 15.48 -4.20 -21.24
C LEU A 656 15.77 -3.29 -22.44
N LEU A 657 14.89 -3.27 -23.45
CA LEU A 657 15.03 -2.40 -24.62
C LEU A 657 14.88 -0.92 -24.27
N ILE A 658 13.95 -0.57 -23.38
CA ILE A 658 13.81 0.80 -22.87
C ILE A 658 15.10 1.26 -22.20
N TYR A 659 15.69 0.41 -21.36
CA TYR A 659 16.98 0.71 -20.72
C TYR A 659 18.10 0.91 -21.75
N ASP A 660 18.25 0.02 -22.74
CA ASP A 660 19.25 0.17 -23.80
C ASP A 660 19.03 1.44 -24.62
N LEU A 661 17.78 1.77 -24.98
CA LEU A 661 17.43 3.00 -25.71
C LEU A 661 17.82 4.26 -24.94
N LEU A 662 17.52 4.30 -23.64
CA LEU A 662 17.86 5.41 -22.77
C LEU A 662 19.38 5.58 -22.65
N ALA A 663 20.10 4.47 -22.43
CA ALA A 663 21.55 4.47 -22.23
C ALA A 663 22.35 4.76 -23.52
N THR A 664 21.85 4.33 -24.69
CA THR A 664 22.63 4.41 -25.94
C THR A 664 22.18 5.48 -26.93
N CYS A 665 20.86 5.75 -27.02
CA CYS A 665 20.31 6.58 -28.10
C CYS A 665 19.79 7.93 -27.61
N ILE A 666 19.07 7.95 -26.49
CA ILE A 666 18.34 9.16 -26.04
C ILE A 666 19.21 10.05 -25.14
N GLN A 667 19.99 9.43 -24.25
CA GLN A 667 20.87 10.12 -23.31
C GLN A 667 22.24 9.44 -23.19
N PRO A 668 23.06 9.41 -24.25
CA PRO A 668 24.42 8.83 -24.20
C PRO A 668 25.35 9.53 -23.18
N LEU A 669 25.00 10.73 -22.69
CA LEU A 669 25.80 11.55 -21.76
C LEU A 669 25.35 11.48 -20.28
N SER A 670 24.37 10.64 -19.93
CA SER A 670 23.86 10.54 -18.54
C SER A 670 24.32 9.26 -17.85
N SER A 671 24.59 9.34 -16.54
CA SER A 671 25.03 8.19 -15.74
C SER A 671 24.05 7.00 -15.86
N PRO A 672 24.51 5.73 -15.99
CA PRO A 672 23.70 4.50 -16.01
C PRO A 672 22.51 4.42 -15.02
N PRO A 673 22.60 5.04 -13.84
CA PRO A 673 21.51 5.04 -12.87
C PRO A 673 20.27 5.86 -13.26
N THR A 674 20.39 6.89 -14.11
CA THR A 674 19.24 7.67 -14.62
C THR A 674 18.43 6.84 -15.63
N ALA A 675 19.11 6.09 -16.51
CA ALA A 675 18.46 5.13 -17.40
C ALA A 675 17.76 4.03 -16.60
N THR A 676 18.39 3.56 -15.52
CA THR A 676 17.78 2.59 -14.58
C THR A 676 16.49 3.14 -13.99
N LEU A 677 16.49 4.38 -13.49
CA LEU A 677 15.30 5.03 -12.94
C LEU A 677 14.14 5.11 -13.94
N PHE A 678 14.40 5.62 -15.15
CA PHE A 678 13.31 5.78 -16.13
C PHE A 678 12.79 4.43 -16.62
N SER A 679 13.67 3.42 -16.80
CA SER A 679 13.23 2.06 -17.13
C SER A 679 12.38 1.42 -16.02
N ALA A 680 12.59 1.79 -14.76
CA ALA A 680 11.79 1.33 -13.63
C ALA A 680 10.32 1.76 -13.73
N LEU A 681 10.02 2.89 -14.39
CA LEU A 681 8.65 3.37 -14.63
C LEU A 681 7.85 2.48 -15.60
N HIS A 682 8.50 1.54 -16.26
CA HIS A 682 7.84 0.47 -17.01
C HIS A 682 7.93 -0.85 -16.22
N LEU A 683 9.14 -1.25 -15.81
CA LEU A 683 9.39 -2.55 -15.15
C LEU A 683 8.62 -2.73 -13.83
N LEU A 684 8.51 -1.66 -13.02
CA LEU A 684 7.84 -1.66 -11.72
C LEU A 684 6.48 -0.94 -11.75
N ASN A 685 5.92 -0.70 -12.93
CA ASN A 685 4.62 -0.07 -13.07
C ASN A 685 3.49 -1.08 -12.80
N PRO A 686 2.63 -0.85 -11.78
CA PRO A 686 1.56 -1.79 -11.44
C PRO A 686 0.59 -2.08 -12.56
N LEU A 687 0.30 -1.11 -13.43
CA LEU A 687 -0.58 -1.33 -14.56
C LEU A 687 0.06 -2.28 -15.59
N VAL A 688 1.35 -2.11 -15.85
CA VAL A 688 2.11 -2.88 -16.84
C VAL A 688 2.23 -4.34 -16.40
N PHE A 689 2.77 -4.60 -15.21
CA PHE A 689 2.96 -5.96 -14.75
C PHE A 689 1.64 -6.67 -14.39
N ALA A 690 0.59 -5.94 -13.98
CA ALA A 690 -0.71 -6.55 -13.76
C ALA A 690 -1.33 -7.00 -15.09
N ILE A 691 -1.35 -6.14 -16.11
CA ILE A 691 -1.97 -6.50 -17.39
C ILE A 691 -1.25 -7.67 -18.08
N SER A 692 0.09 -7.71 -18.06
CA SER A 692 0.85 -8.82 -18.64
C SER A 692 0.60 -10.14 -17.88
N THR A 693 0.63 -10.12 -16.55
CA THR A 693 0.40 -11.32 -15.72
C THR A 693 -1.05 -11.80 -15.70
N ARG A 694 -2.02 -10.92 -16.00
CA ARG A 694 -3.43 -11.31 -16.23
C ARG A 694 -3.64 -12.04 -17.54
N GLY A 695 -2.64 -12.09 -18.43
CA GLY A 695 -2.68 -12.83 -19.69
C GLY A 695 -2.98 -11.99 -20.93
N SER A 696 -2.67 -10.69 -20.91
CA SER A 696 -2.82 -9.85 -22.10
C SER A 696 -1.64 -9.99 -23.08
N SER A 697 -1.93 -10.17 -24.37
CA SER A 697 -0.93 -10.29 -25.43
C SER A 697 -0.31 -8.96 -25.87
N GLU A 698 -0.74 -7.83 -25.29
CA GLU A 698 -0.26 -6.49 -25.63
C GLU A 698 1.25 -6.30 -25.36
N ALA A 699 1.82 -7.08 -24.45
CA ALA A 699 3.26 -7.09 -24.17
C ALA A 699 4.08 -7.56 -25.38
N VAL A 700 3.58 -8.54 -26.15
CA VAL A 700 4.25 -9.04 -27.36
C VAL A 700 4.30 -7.95 -28.43
N LEU A 701 3.18 -7.27 -28.64
CA LEU A 701 3.08 -6.16 -29.59
C LEU A 701 3.97 -4.97 -29.17
N SER A 702 3.97 -4.64 -27.88
CA SER A 702 4.81 -3.59 -27.32
C SER A 702 6.30 -3.87 -27.55
N LEU A 703 6.72 -5.13 -27.45
CA LEU A 703 8.09 -5.55 -27.75
C LEU A 703 8.44 -5.33 -29.23
N PHE A 704 7.55 -5.67 -30.17
CA PHE A 704 7.77 -5.43 -31.60
C PHE A 704 7.85 -3.93 -31.93
N VAL A 705 6.98 -3.11 -31.32
CA VAL A 705 7.01 -1.65 -31.48
C VAL A 705 8.32 -1.08 -30.93
N LEU A 706 8.78 -1.51 -29.75
CA LEU A 706 10.07 -1.06 -29.20
C LEU A 706 11.25 -1.51 -30.05
N PHE A 707 11.23 -2.73 -30.59
CA PHE A 707 12.29 -3.20 -31.48
C PHE A 707 12.34 -2.41 -32.79
N THR A 708 11.18 -2.03 -33.32
CA THR A 708 11.05 -1.13 -34.48
C THR A 708 11.67 0.23 -34.17
N LEU A 709 11.30 0.83 -33.03
CA LEU A 709 11.84 2.11 -32.57
C LEU A 709 13.35 2.05 -32.34
N HIS A 710 13.83 0.97 -31.71
CA HIS A 710 15.25 0.71 -31.47
C HIS A 710 16.06 0.64 -32.75
N SER A 711 15.56 -0.11 -33.74
CA SER A 711 16.20 -0.20 -35.05
C SER A 711 16.22 1.14 -35.78
N ALA A 712 15.12 1.91 -35.73
CA ALA A 712 15.04 3.25 -36.30
C ALA A 712 16.01 4.23 -35.61
N LEU A 713 16.03 4.22 -34.27
CA LEU A 713 16.93 5.02 -33.44
C LEU A 713 18.39 4.59 -33.52
N LYS A 714 18.72 3.41 -34.05
CA LYS A 714 20.09 2.99 -34.43
C LYS A 714 20.39 3.15 -35.93
N GLY A 715 19.45 3.70 -36.72
CA GLY A 715 19.64 4.01 -38.14
C GLY A 715 19.60 2.78 -39.04
N ARG A 716 19.19 1.62 -38.49
CA ARG A 716 19.05 0.35 -39.17
C ARG A 716 17.66 0.28 -39.82
N TRP A 717 17.43 1.16 -40.79
CA TRP A 717 16.11 1.38 -41.39
C TRP A 717 15.50 0.15 -42.07
N ASN A 718 16.32 -0.75 -42.61
CA ASN A 718 15.81 -2.02 -43.17
C ASN A 718 15.23 -2.92 -42.07
N ALA A 719 15.94 -3.06 -40.94
CA ALA A 719 15.45 -3.83 -39.80
C ALA A 719 14.20 -3.18 -39.18
N ALA A 720 14.18 -1.85 -39.11
CA ALA A 720 13.00 -1.11 -38.66
C ALA A 720 11.81 -1.32 -39.61
N ALA A 721 12.00 -1.34 -40.92
CA ALA A 721 10.93 -1.59 -41.89
C ALA A 721 10.34 -3.00 -41.73
N ILE A 722 11.19 -4.02 -41.60
CA ILE A 722 10.76 -5.41 -41.38
C ILE A 722 10.01 -5.52 -40.05
N ALA A 723 10.57 -4.98 -38.96
CA ALA A 723 9.95 -5.00 -37.64
C ALA A 723 8.60 -4.26 -37.61
N LEU A 724 8.47 -3.14 -38.34
CA LEU A 724 7.21 -2.43 -38.50
C LEU A 724 6.18 -3.31 -39.22
N GLY A 725 6.57 -3.99 -40.31
CA GLY A 725 5.69 -4.92 -41.02
C GLY A 725 5.19 -6.08 -40.14
N VAL A 726 6.08 -6.67 -39.32
CA VAL A 726 5.71 -7.68 -38.32
C VAL A 726 4.74 -7.11 -37.27
N SER A 727 5.03 -5.90 -36.76
CA SER A 727 4.18 -5.22 -35.77
C SER A 727 2.76 -4.98 -36.31
N VAL A 728 2.66 -4.49 -37.55
CA VAL A 728 1.38 -4.21 -38.23
C VAL A 728 0.61 -5.49 -38.52
N HIS A 729 1.31 -6.58 -38.86
CA HIS A 729 0.68 -7.89 -39.03
C HIS A 729 0.12 -8.44 -37.70
N TRP A 730 0.83 -8.23 -36.59
CA TRP A 730 0.37 -8.66 -35.27
C TRP A 730 -0.90 -7.92 -34.83
N LYS A 731 -0.94 -6.60 -35.07
CA LYS A 731 -2.12 -5.75 -34.88
C LYS A 731 -1.97 -4.52 -35.76
N ILE A 732 -3.05 -4.04 -36.37
CA ILE A 732 -2.92 -3.04 -37.45
C ILE A 732 -2.45 -1.64 -37.01
N TYR A 733 -2.68 -1.26 -35.74
CA TYR A 733 -2.46 0.13 -35.28
C TYR A 733 -1.04 0.70 -35.43
N PRO A 734 0.07 -0.07 -35.28
CA PRO A 734 1.43 0.44 -35.46
C PRO A 734 1.70 1.03 -36.84
N VAL A 735 0.79 0.83 -37.81
CA VAL A 735 0.86 1.46 -39.13
C VAL A 735 0.98 3.00 -39.04
N ILE A 736 0.42 3.60 -37.97
CA ILE A 736 0.51 5.05 -37.74
C ILE A 736 1.96 5.52 -37.60
N TYR A 737 2.87 4.68 -37.10
CA TYR A 737 4.28 5.03 -36.95
C TYR A 737 5.02 5.14 -38.28
N GLY A 738 4.48 4.52 -39.34
CA GLY A 738 5.07 4.54 -40.68
C GLY A 738 5.29 5.95 -41.21
N VAL A 739 4.32 6.86 -41.04
CA VAL A 739 4.46 8.24 -41.53
C VAL A 739 5.55 9.04 -40.80
N ALA A 740 5.75 8.80 -39.50
CA ALA A 740 6.84 9.41 -38.76
C ALA A 740 8.21 8.86 -39.22
N CYS A 741 8.30 7.56 -39.48
CA CYS A 741 9.50 6.96 -40.07
C CYS A 741 9.79 7.53 -41.46
N LEU A 742 8.78 7.68 -42.32
CA LEU A 742 8.93 8.24 -43.65
C LEU A 742 9.35 9.71 -43.63
N GLY A 743 8.85 10.51 -42.68
CA GLY A 743 9.31 11.87 -42.47
C GLY A 743 10.81 11.95 -42.19
N VAL A 744 11.32 11.06 -41.34
CA VAL A 744 12.76 11.00 -41.01
C VAL A 744 13.62 10.43 -42.16
N VAL A 745 13.17 9.33 -42.79
CA VAL A 745 13.92 8.65 -43.86
C VAL A 745 13.90 9.44 -45.17
N GLY A 746 12.78 10.07 -45.46
CA GLY A 746 12.53 10.87 -46.67
C GLY A 746 13.23 12.22 -46.65
N GLY A 747 13.46 12.80 -45.47
CA GLY A 747 14.01 14.15 -45.34
C GLY A 747 13.07 15.18 -45.97
N SER A 748 13.50 15.85 -47.03
CA SER A 748 12.69 16.85 -47.74
C SER A 748 11.65 16.26 -48.71
N SER A 749 11.77 14.97 -49.09
CA SER A 749 10.85 14.32 -50.01
C SER A 749 10.46 12.92 -49.55
N LEU A 750 9.15 12.71 -49.38
CA LEU A 750 8.58 11.39 -49.06
C LEU A 750 8.74 10.36 -50.20
N LEU A 751 9.12 10.82 -51.40
CA LEU A 751 9.37 9.98 -52.58
C LEU A 751 10.86 9.64 -52.77
N SER A 752 11.72 9.95 -51.80
CA SER A 752 13.13 9.58 -51.89
C SER A 752 13.29 8.06 -52.00
N TRP A 753 14.35 7.58 -52.67
CA TRP A 753 14.63 6.14 -52.81
C TRP A 753 14.69 5.43 -51.44
N ARG A 754 15.20 6.10 -50.40
CA ARG A 754 15.26 5.55 -49.04
C ARG A 754 13.86 5.37 -48.44
N ALA A 755 12.97 6.34 -48.65
CA ALA A 755 11.58 6.27 -48.20
C ALA A 755 10.81 5.18 -48.97
N VAL A 756 10.95 5.12 -50.30
CA VAL A 756 10.36 4.07 -51.13
C VAL A 756 10.84 2.68 -50.69
N ARG A 757 12.16 2.51 -50.48
CA ARG A 757 12.72 1.24 -50.00
C ARG A 757 12.15 0.83 -48.63
N PHE A 758 12.03 1.77 -47.69
CA PHE A 758 11.42 1.52 -46.38
C PHE A 758 9.96 1.08 -46.52
N THR A 759 9.17 1.79 -47.32
CA THR A 759 7.77 1.46 -47.60
C THR A 759 7.63 0.08 -48.22
N VAL A 760 8.38 -0.21 -49.29
CA VAL A 760 8.32 -1.50 -49.99
C VAL A 760 8.70 -2.65 -49.05
N LEU A 761 9.74 -2.50 -48.24
CA LEU A 761 10.20 -3.55 -47.33
C LEU A 761 9.22 -3.81 -46.17
N SER A 762 8.65 -2.75 -45.60
CA SER A 762 7.63 -2.89 -44.54
C SER A 762 6.32 -3.49 -45.08
N ALA A 763 5.86 -3.03 -46.25
CA ALA A 763 4.69 -3.55 -46.93
C ALA A 763 4.88 -5.00 -47.36
N SER A 764 6.03 -5.35 -47.96
CA SER A 764 6.31 -6.73 -48.38
C SER A 764 6.34 -7.69 -47.20
N THR A 765 6.89 -7.29 -46.05
CA THR A 765 6.86 -8.08 -44.82
C THR A 765 5.42 -8.33 -44.35
N PHE A 766 4.59 -7.28 -44.29
CA PHE A 766 3.18 -7.39 -43.90
C PHE A 766 2.40 -8.32 -44.84
N PHE A 767 2.53 -8.11 -46.16
CA PHE A 767 1.82 -8.91 -47.15
C PHE A 767 2.34 -10.34 -47.24
N ALA A 768 3.63 -10.59 -47.07
CA ALA A 768 4.19 -11.94 -47.06
C ALA A 768 3.66 -12.77 -45.89
N LEU A 769 3.66 -12.21 -44.67
CA LEU A 769 3.05 -12.86 -43.50
C LEU A 769 1.54 -13.02 -43.66
N GLY A 770 0.87 -12.01 -44.21
CA GLY A 770 -0.55 -12.06 -44.53
C GLY A 770 -0.88 -13.19 -45.51
N LEU A 771 -0.11 -13.33 -46.59
CA LEU A 771 -0.28 -14.38 -47.59
C LEU A 771 0.00 -15.76 -47.00
N ALA A 772 1.02 -15.89 -46.15
CA ALA A 772 1.33 -17.14 -45.46
C ALA A 772 0.22 -17.57 -44.48
N CYS A 773 -0.38 -16.62 -43.74
CA CYS A 773 -1.53 -16.93 -42.89
C CYS A 773 -2.80 -17.21 -43.71
N TYR A 774 -3.03 -16.45 -44.77
CA TYR A 774 -4.19 -16.64 -45.65
C TYR A 774 -4.14 -17.98 -46.38
N SER A 775 -2.96 -18.42 -46.83
CA SER A 775 -2.83 -19.73 -47.47
C SER A 775 -3.21 -20.87 -46.54
N VAL A 776 -3.04 -20.72 -45.22
CA VAL A 776 -3.37 -21.76 -44.23
C VAL A 776 -4.81 -21.64 -43.70
N TRP A 777 -5.25 -20.44 -43.30
CA TRP A 777 -6.53 -20.22 -42.62
C TRP A 777 -7.62 -19.53 -43.46
N GLY A 778 -7.31 -19.13 -44.69
CA GLY A 778 -8.30 -18.60 -45.64
C GLY A 778 -8.94 -17.26 -45.22
N TYR A 779 -10.15 -17.02 -45.71
CA TYR A 779 -10.90 -15.79 -45.48
C TYR A 779 -11.19 -15.47 -43.99
N PRO A 780 -11.49 -16.45 -43.11
CA PRO A 780 -11.68 -16.18 -41.68
C PRO A 780 -10.54 -15.38 -41.04
N PHE A 781 -9.29 -15.66 -41.42
CA PHE A 781 -8.14 -14.88 -40.97
C PHE A 781 -8.25 -13.39 -41.35
N LEU A 782 -8.49 -13.08 -42.62
CA LEU A 782 -8.56 -11.69 -43.08
C LEU A 782 -9.72 -10.94 -42.43
N TYR A 783 -10.87 -11.61 -42.31
CA TYR A 783 -12.04 -11.02 -41.69
C TYR A 783 -11.81 -10.74 -40.21
N GLU A 784 -11.45 -11.76 -39.43
CA GLU A 784 -11.41 -11.65 -37.97
C GLU A 784 -10.19 -10.89 -37.45
N SER A 785 -9.04 -10.95 -38.13
CA SER A 785 -7.85 -10.20 -37.73
C SER A 785 -7.86 -8.73 -38.18
N TYR A 786 -8.53 -8.41 -39.30
CA TYR A 786 -8.47 -7.06 -39.89
C TYR A 786 -9.84 -6.44 -40.16
N PHE A 787 -10.67 -7.03 -41.02
CA PHE A 787 -11.89 -6.36 -41.51
C PHE A 787 -12.97 -6.16 -40.43
N TYR A 788 -13.05 -7.07 -39.45
CA TYR A 788 -13.95 -6.96 -38.31
C TYR A 788 -13.77 -5.63 -37.56
N HIS A 789 -12.52 -5.16 -37.41
CA HIS A 789 -12.24 -3.93 -36.66
C HIS A 789 -12.73 -2.65 -37.34
N LEU A 790 -12.85 -2.66 -38.67
CA LEU A 790 -13.40 -1.52 -39.42
C LEU A 790 -14.88 -1.28 -39.05
N HIS A 791 -15.66 -2.36 -38.90
CA HIS A 791 -17.09 -2.29 -38.62
C HIS A 791 -17.46 -2.56 -37.16
N ARG A 792 -16.49 -2.91 -36.29
CA ARG A 792 -16.72 -3.15 -34.86
C ARG A 792 -17.45 -1.96 -34.21
N LEU A 793 -18.58 -2.26 -33.58
CA LEU A 793 -19.38 -1.34 -32.76
C LEU A 793 -19.49 -1.95 -31.36
N ASP A 794 -19.07 -1.21 -30.33
CA ASP A 794 -19.19 -1.63 -28.93
C ASP A 794 -20.21 -0.73 -28.23
N HIS A 795 -21.38 -1.32 -27.96
CA HIS A 795 -22.55 -0.62 -27.43
C HIS A 795 -22.72 -0.80 -25.91
N ARG A 796 -21.91 -1.64 -25.25
CA ARG A 796 -22.06 -1.86 -23.79
C ARG A 796 -21.56 -0.64 -23.02
N HIS A 797 -20.25 -0.49 -22.91
CA HIS A 797 -19.60 0.65 -22.26
C HIS A 797 -18.11 0.60 -22.55
N ASN A 798 -17.51 1.75 -22.79
CA ASN A 798 -16.06 1.90 -22.89
C ASN A 798 -15.67 3.36 -22.60
N PHE A 799 -14.36 3.67 -22.57
CA PHE A 799 -13.90 5.03 -22.26
C PHE A 799 -14.28 6.06 -23.33
N SER A 800 -14.60 5.63 -24.55
CA SER A 800 -14.86 6.55 -25.66
C SER A 800 -16.25 7.17 -25.58
N PRO A 801 -16.41 8.47 -25.88
CA PRO A 801 -17.71 9.13 -25.85
C PRO A 801 -18.67 8.61 -26.93
N TYR A 802 -18.18 7.84 -27.90
CA TYR A 802 -18.99 7.30 -28.99
C TYR A 802 -19.89 6.14 -28.54
N PHE A 803 -19.53 5.39 -27.47
CA PHE A 803 -20.25 4.18 -27.08
C PHE A 803 -21.74 4.45 -26.80
N TYR A 804 -22.06 5.59 -26.16
CA TYR A 804 -23.42 5.90 -25.74
C TYR A 804 -24.33 6.23 -26.93
N LEU A 805 -23.80 6.94 -27.92
CA LEU A 805 -24.52 7.21 -29.16
C LEU A 805 -24.74 5.92 -29.95
N ILE A 806 -23.74 5.04 -29.99
CA ILE A 806 -23.87 3.70 -30.59
C ILE A 806 -24.93 2.89 -29.83
N TYR A 807 -24.94 2.93 -28.50
CA TYR A 807 -25.94 2.25 -27.66
C TYR A 807 -27.37 2.72 -27.96
N LEU A 808 -27.61 4.04 -27.99
CA LEU A 808 -28.93 4.61 -28.27
C LEU A 808 -29.42 4.34 -29.69
N THR A 809 -28.51 4.10 -30.62
CA THR A 809 -28.81 3.87 -32.03
C THR A 809 -28.62 2.42 -32.43
N TYR A 810 -28.34 1.51 -31.48
CA TYR A 810 -28.11 0.10 -31.77
C TYR A 810 -29.44 -0.57 -32.17
N PRO A 811 -29.49 -1.39 -33.24
CA PRO A 811 -30.73 -2.03 -33.65
C PRO A 811 -31.27 -2.94 -32.53
N ALA A 812 -32.54 -2.77 -32.16
CA ALA A 812 -33.20 -3.68 -31.22
C ALA A 812 -33.37 -5.07 -31.86
N PHE A 813 -33.10 -6.11 -31.10
CA PHE A 813 -33.21 -7.50 -31.55
C PHE A 813 -34.64 -7.78 -32.05
N GLY A 814 -34.80 -8.15 -33.32
CA GLY A 814 -36.10 -8.48 -33.94
C GLY A 814 -36.71 -7.43 -34.86
N GLN A 815 -36.14 -6.22 -34.98
CA GLN A 815 -36.56 -5.25 -36.00
C GLN A 815 -35.81 -5.47 -37.32
N SER A 816 -36.29 -6.44 -38.09
CA SER A 816 -35.96 -6.57 -39.50
C SER A 816 -36.62 -5.43 -40.29
N THR A 817 -35.79 -4.58 -40.91
CA THR A 817 -36.11 -3.69 -42.05
C THR A 817 -37.12 -2.53 -41.84
N ALA A 818 -36.73 -1.36 -42.36
CA ALA A 818 -37.59 -0.24 -42.78
C ALA A 818 -38.09 0.79 -41.74
N THR A 819 -37.23 1.27 -40.84
CA THR A 819 -37.37 2.65 -40.35
C THR A 819 -36.32 3.52 -41.04
N ASN A 820 -36.74 4.65 -41.62
CA ASN A 820 -35.85 5.66 -42.19
C ASN A 820 -34.96 6.22 -41.07
N VAL A 821 -33.84 5.56 -40.81
CA VAL A 821 -32.84 6.04 -39.85
C VAL A 821 -32.40 7.42 -40.33
N SER A 822 -32.65 8.44 -39.50
CA SER A 822 -32.29 9.82 -39.80
C SER A 822 -30.88 9.90 -40.35
N PHE A 823 -30.63 10.80 -41.31
CA PHE A 823 -29.29 11.02 -41.85
C PHE A 823 -28.25 11.16 -40.73
N TRP A 824 -28.58 11.92 -39.68
CA TRP A 824 -27.71 12.10 -38.53
C TRP A 824 -27.46 10.81 -37.75
N SER A 825 -28.45 9.95 -37.57
CA SER A 825 -28.27 8.63 -36.94
C SER A 825 -27.36 7.73 -37.77
N ARG A 826 -27.48 7.74 -39.11
CA ARG A 826 -26.56 7.00 -40.01
C ARG A 826 -25.13 7.54 -39.95
N VAL A 827 -24.97 8.86 -39.89
CA VAL A 827 -23.65 9.49 -39.73
C VAL A 827 -23.07 9.13 -38.36
N LEU A 828 -23.84 9.19 -37.28
CA LEU A 828 -23.37 8.87 -35.93
C LEU A 828 -23.05 7.38 -35.74
N GLN A 829 -23.76 6.48 -36.42
CA GLN A 829 -23.46 5.05 -36.46
C GLN A 829 -22.26 4.72 -37.37
N SER A 830 -21.91 5.60 -38.31
CA SER A 830 -20.84 5.35 -39.27
C SER A 830 -19.49 5.22 -38.56
N PRO A 831 -18.75 4.10 -38.77
CA PRO A 831 -17.40 3.96 -38.25
C PRO A 831 -16.44 5.09 -38.67
N LEU A 832 -16.72 5.75 -39.80
CA LEU A 832 -15.92 6.84 -40.33
C LEU A 832 -15.92 8.10 -39.43
N THR A 833 -16.99 8.32 -38.67
CA THR A 833 -17.19 9.52 -37.84
C THR A 833 -16.17 9.62 -36.70
N SER A 834 -15.70 8.48 -36.21
CA SER A 834 -14.62 8.38 -35.23
C SER A 834 -13.27 8.13 -35.90
N PHE A 835 -13.24 7.28 -36.94
CA PHE A 835 -12.01 6.88 -37.61
C PHE A 835 -11.29 8.03 -38.32
N VAL A 836 -12.00 8.89 -39.06
CA VAL A 836 -11.37 9.96 -39.84
C VAL A 836 -10.68 10.98 -38.93
N PRO A 837 -11.32 11.59 -37.91
CA PRO A 837 -10.64 12.51 -37.00
C PRO A 837 -9.45 11.86 -36.28
N GLN A 838 -9.63 10.64 -35.78
CA GLN A 838 -8.59 9.87 -35.08
C GLN A 838 -7.36 9.67 -35.98
N MET A 839 -7.58 9.18 -37.21
CA MET A 839 -6.49 8.87 -38.14
C MET A 839 -5.85 10.14 -38.72
N SER A 840 -6.63 11.18 -39.02
CA SER A 840 -6.10 12.48 -39.46
C SER A 840 -5.18 13.09 -38.40
N LEU A 841 -5.58 13.08 -37.14
CA LEU A 841 -4.75 13.60 -36.05
C LEU A 841 -3.52 12.71 -35.80
N ALA A 842 -3.67 11.39 -35.80
CA ALA A 842 -2.56 10.47 -35.58
C ALA A 842 -1.52 10.52 -36.72
N LEU A 843 -1.93 10.52 -37.98
CA LEU A 843 -1.00 10.63 -39.11
C LEU A 843 -0.42 12.05 -39.22
N GLY A 844 -1.24 13.08 -39.00
CA GLY A 844 -0.81 14.47 -38.97
C GLY A 844 0.26 14.73 -37.91
N ALA A 845 0.05 14.26 -36.67
CA ALA A 845 1.06 14.35 -35.62
C ALA A 845 2.37 13.64 -36.00
N GLY A 846 2.28 12.49 -36.68
CA GLY A 846 3.46 11.76 -37.19
C GLY A 846 4.26 12.57 -38.20
N LEU A 847 3.59 13.24 -39.15
CA LEU A 847 4.26 14.08 -40.16
C LEU A 847 4.82 15.38 -39.57
N VAL A 848 4.14 15.96 -38.58
CA VAL A 848 4.57 17.21 -37.92
C VAL A 848 5.77 16.97 -37.02
N PHE A 849 5.73 15.93 -36.18
CA PHE A 849 6.75 15.68 -35.16
C PHE A 849 7.83 14.69 -35.61
N GLY A 850 7.54 13.79 -36.55
CA GLY A 850 8.47 12.79 -37.08
C GLY A 850 9.42 13.33 -38.15
N ARG A 851 10.06 14.48 -37.90
CA ARG A 851 11.03 15.08 -38.85
C ARG A 851 12.47 14.67 -38.58
N ARG A 852 12.79 14.37 -37.32
CA ARG A 852 14.13 13.95 -36.90
C ARG A 852 14.06 12.63 -36.18
N ARG A 853 15.12 11.83 -36.34
CA ARG A 853 15.26 10.52 -35.71
C ARG A 853 15.12 10.61 -34.19
N ASP A 854 15.73 11.62 -33.58
CA ASP A 854 15.71 11.81 -32.13
C ASP A 854 14.35 12.22 -31.57
N ASP A 855 13.44 12.70 -32.42
CA ASP A 855 12.09 13.12 -32.05
C ASP A 855 11.06 11.99 -32.26
N LEU A 856 11.46 10.83 -32.81
CA LEU A 856 10.57 9.68 -33.03
C LEU A 856 9.86 9.19 -31.76
N PRO A 857 10.50 9.04 -30.59
CA PRO A 857 9.80 8.64 -29.37
C PRO A 857 8.66 9.59 -29.00
N PHE A 858 8.89 10.89 -29.15
CA PHE A 858 7.89 11.92 -28.88
C PHE A 858 6.77 11.89 -29.92
N ALA A 859 7.10 11.81 -31.21
CA ALA A 859 6.12 11.68 -32.27
C ALA A 859 5.22 10.47 -32.02
N TRP A 860 5.79 9.29 -31.78
CA TRP A 860 5.05 8.07 -31.53
C TRP A 860 4.18 8.16 -30.27
N PHE A 861 4.67 8.80 -29.21
CA PHE A 861 3.88 9.01 -27.99
C PHE A 861 2.63 9.85 -28.28
N VAL A 862 2.78 10.96 -29.01
CA VAL A 862 1.65 11.82 -29.40
C VAL A 862 0.70 11.07 -30.33
N GLN A 863 1.21 10.40 -31.36
CA GLN A 863 0.42 9.61 -32.31
C GLN A 863 -0.43 8.56 -31.59
N THR A 864 0.17 7.81 -30.66
CA THR A 864 -0.51 6.74 -29.93
C THR A 864 -1.50 7.28 -28.91
N THR A 865 -1.15 8.38 -28.21
CA THR A 865 -2.08 8.99 -27.25
C THR A 865 -3.32 9.54 -27.96
N VAL A 866 -3.14 10.25 -29.08
CA VAL A 866 -4.24 10.70 -29.95
C VAL A 866 -5.05 9.51 -30.47
N PHE A 867 -4.36 8.47 -30.96
CA PHE A 867 -5.03 7.27 -31.45
C PHE A 867 -5.90 6.63 -30.38
N VAL A 868 -5.47 6.60 -29.11
CA VAL A 868 -6.24 5.99 -28.02
C VAL A 868 -7.37 6.90 -27.53
N ILE A 869 -7.13 8.21 -27.34
CA ILE A 869 -8.14 9.16 -26.85
C ILE A 869 -9.34 9.24 -27.78
N PHE A 870 -9.10 9.28 -29.09
CA PHE A 870 -10.15 9.44 -30.10
C PHE A 870 -10.64 8.11 -30.70
N ASN A 871 -10.23 6.97 -30.13
CA ASN A 871 -10.69 5.67 -30.60
C ASN A 871 -12.17 5.46 -30.29
N LYS A 872 -12.95 4.92 -31.23
CA LYS A 872 -14.34 4.52 -30.98
C LYS A 872 -14.53 3.49 -29.87
N VAL A 873 -13.55 2.61 -29.69
CA VAL A 873 -13.52 1.61 -28.62
C VAL A 873 -12.23 1.84 -27.84
N CYS A 874 -12.35 2.22 -26.57
CA CYS A 874 -11.20 2.48 -25.72
C CYS A 874 -11.30 1.67 -24.43
N THR A 875 -10.36 0.74 -24.23
CA THR A 875 -10.23 -0.08 -23.02
C THR A 875 -8.94 0.27 -22.28
N SER A 876 -8.85 -0.10 -21.01
CA SER A 876 -7.68 0.19 -20.17
C SER A 876 -6.38 -0.46 -20.67
N GLN A 877 -6.48 -1.58 -21.39
CA GLN A 877 -5.33 -2.25 -22.02
C GLN A 877 -4.59 -1.32 -23.01
N TYR A 878 -5.30 -0.41 -23.68
CA TYR A 878 -4.70 0.48 -24.68
C TYR A 878 -3.79 1.54 -24.05
N PHE A 879 -3.90 1.79 -22.75
CA PHE A 879 -3.04 2.74 -22.05
C PHE A 879 -1.58 2.28 -22.05
N LEU A 880 -1.34 0.97 -22.14
CA LEU A 880 0.01 0.42 -22.27
C LEU A 880 0.74 0.96 -23.50
N TRP A 881 0.03 1.24 -24.60
CA TRP A 881 0.66 1.61 -25.87
C TRP A 881 1.42 2.93 -25.80
N TYR A 882 0.87 3.94 -25.11
CA TYR A 882 1.56 5.22 -24.92
C TYR A 882 2.40 5.25 -23.64
N LEU A 883 2.01 4.53 -22.59
CA LEU A 883 2.83 4.41 -21.36
C LEU A 883 4.18 3.74 -21.63
N LEU A 884 4.23 2.84 -22.62
CA LEU A 884 5.47 2.24 -23.13
C LEU A 884 6.52 3.28 -23.55
N LEU A 885 6.07 4.39 -24.13
CA LEU A 885 6.93 5.42 -24.70
C LEU A 885 7.28 6.51 -23.67
N LEU A 886 6.45 6.70 -22.65
CA LEU A 886 6.63 7.74 -21.63
C LEU A 886 8.04 7.75 -20.99
N PRO A 887 8.64 6.62 -20.57
CA PRO A 887 10.01 6.58 -20.05
C PRO A 887 11.05 7.23 -20.97
N LEU A 888 10.85 7.11 -22.28
CA LEU A 888 11.76 7.64 -23.31
C LEU A 888 11.64 9.15 -23.49
N LEU A 889 10.52 9.76 -23.07
CA LEU A 889 10.28 11.21 -23.16
C LEU A 889 10.82 11.98 -21.96
N LEU A 890 10.78 11.37 -20.76
CA LEU A 890 11.16 12.00 -19.50
C LEU A 890 12.50 12.72 -19.50
N PRO A 891 13.57 12.21 -20.15
CA PRO A 891 14.84 12.90 -20.11
C PRO A 891 14.85 14.27 -20.80
N ARG A 892 13.84 14.58 -21.62
CA ARG A 892 13.68 15.85 -22.33
C ARG A 892 12.45 16.65 -21.89
N LEU A 893 11.72 16.16 -20.89
CA LEU A 893 10.48 16.76 -20.43
C LEU A 893 10.76 17.78 -19.31
N GLN A 894 10.55 19.06 -19.59
CA GLN A 894 10.78 20.18 -18.68
C GLN A 894 9.48 20.64 -18.03
N LEU A 895 9.03 19.90 -17.02
CA LEU A 895 7.83 20.23 -16.26
C LEU A 895 8.16 20.60 -14.82
N SER A 896 7.47 21.62 -14.30
CA SER A 896 7.52 21.92 -12.87
C SER A 896 6.90 20.76 -12.07
N ARG A 897 7.40 20.53 -10.85
CA ARG A 897 6.87 19.46 -9.96
C ARG A 897 5.36 19.56 -9.76
N GLY A 898 4.82 20.78 -9.66
CA GLY A 898 3.38 21.02 -9.54
C GLY A 898 2.59 20.57 -10.77
N LYS A 899 3.11 20.86 -11.98
CA LYS A 899 2.50 20.39 -13.24
C LYS A 899 2.53 18.86 -13.34
N VAL A 900 3.65 18.22 -12.99
CA VAL A 900 3.77 16.75 -13.00
C VAL A 900 2.71 16.11 -12.09
N VAL A 901 2.58 16.61 -10.86
CA VAL A 901 1.58 16.11 -9.90
C VAL A 901 0.16 16.36 -10.43
N ALA A 902 -0.11 17.53 -11.00
CA ALA A 902 -1.42 17.86 -11.55
C ALA A 902 -1.78 16.94 -12.74
N TYR A 903 -0.86 16.72 -13.67
CA TYR A 903 -1.09 15.84 -14.82
C TYR A 903 -1.32 14.39 -14.40
N LEU A 904 -0.52 13.89 -13.45
CA LEU A 904 -0.71 12.55 -12.89
C LEU A 904 -2.07 12.43 -12.18
N ALA A 905 -2.43 13.44 -11.37
CA ALA A 905 -3.70 13.46 -10.65
C ALA A 905 -4.90 13.49 -11.59
N VAL A 906 -4.84 14.27 -12.68
CA VAL A 906 -5.90 14.32 -13.70
C VAL A 906 -5.98 12.99 -14.47
N TRP A 907 -4.84 12.43 -14.89
CA TRP A 907 -4.81 11.15 -15.60
C TRP A 907 -5.40 10.02 -14.76
N VAL A 908 -4.97 9.86 -13.50
CA VAL A 908 -5.52 8.84 -12.58
C VAL A 908 -6.97 9.16 -12.20
N GLY A 909 -7.27 10.42 -11.87
CA GLY A 909 -8.57 10.85 -11.39
C GLY A 909 -9.68 10.65 -12.42
N THR A 910 -9.43 10.96 -13.69
CA THR A 910 -10.40 10.76 -14.78
C THR A 910 -10.75 9.28 -14.97
N GLN A 911 -9.76 8.38 -14.86
CA GLN A 911 -9.96 6.94 -14.93
C GLN A 911 -10.73 6.42 -13.72
N ALA A 912 -10.37 6.85 -12.51
CA ALA A 912 -11.06 6.46 -11.28
C ALA A 912 -12.54 6.89 -11.29
N LEU A 913 -12.82 8.11 -11.77
CA LEU A 913 -14.18 8.60 -11.95
C LEU A 913 -14.97 7.73 -12.93
N TRP A 914 -14.39 7.39 -14.08
CA TRP A 914 -15.04 6.51 -15.06
C TRP A 914 -15.29 5.10 -14.48
N LEU A 915 -14.27 4.50 -13.87
CA LEU A 915 -14.35 3.16 -13.26
C LEU A 915 -15.40 3.11 -12.14
N SER A 916 -15.60 4.19 -11.40
CA SER A 916 -16.61 4.24 -10.33
C SER A 916 -18.04 4.09 -10.85
N GLU A 917 -18.35 4.60 -12.05
CA GLU A 917 -19.66 4.39 -12.68
C GLU A 917 -19.71 3.06 -13.43
N ALA A 918 -18.62 2.67 -14.11
CA ALA A 918 -18.55 1.37 -14.78
C ALA A 918 -18.74 0.20 -13.80
N TYR A 919 -18.22 0.31 -12.58
CA TYR A 919 -18.45 -0.67 -11.53
C TYR A 919 -19.94 -0.82 -11.17
N LYS A 920 -20.66 0.30 -11.03
CA LYS A 920 -22.10 0.26 -10.77
C LYS A 920 -22.86 -0.37 -11.92
N LEU A 921 -22.45 -0.08 -13.16
CA LEU A 921 -23.07 -0.64 -14.36
C LEU A 921 -22.86 -2.16 -14.45
N GLU A 922 -21.61 -2.61 -14.32
CA GLU A 922 -21.22 -3.98 -14.65
C GLU A 922 -21.38 -4.95 -13.48
N PHE A 923 -21.13 -4.52 -12.24
CA PHE A 923 -21.19 -5.39 -11.06
C PHE A 923 -22.44 -5.20 -10.22
N LEU A 924 -23.00 -3.98 -10.15
CA LEU A 924 -24.23 -3.72 -9.39
C LEU A 924 -25.49 -3.73 -10.26
N GLY A 925 -25.35 -3.86 -11.59
CA GLY A 925 -26.48 -3.85 -12.53
C GLY A 925 -27.25 -2.53 -12.59
N GLY A 926 -26.63 -1.42 -12.15
CA GLY A 926 -27.26 -0.10 -12.12
C GLY A 926 -27.37 0.51 -13.51
N ASN A 927 -28.51 1.14 -13.83
CA ASN A 927 -28.69 1.86 -15.09
C ASN A 927 -27.98 3.23 -15.07
N VAL A 928 -26.66 3.22 -15.27
CA VAL A 928 -25.80 4.42 -15.20
C VAL A 928 -25.11 4.77 -16.54
N PHE A 929 -25.62 4.30 -17.68
CA PHE A 929 -25.02 4.53 -19.01
C PHE A 929 -24.74 6.01 -19.31
N PHE A 930 -25.68 6.91 -19.01
CA PHE A 930 -25.48 8.36 -19.16
C PHE A 930 -24.36 8.88 -18.23
N GLY A 931 -24.31 8.38 -17.00
CA GLY A 931 -23.23 8.67 -16.06
C GLY A 931 -21.88 8.28 -16.67
N VAL A 932 -21.74 7.03 -17.10
CA VAL A 932 -20.52 6.51 -17.76
C VAL A 932 -20.12 7.37 -18.97
N TRP A 933 -21.09 7.78 -19.79
CA TRP A 933 -20.84 8.67 -20.93
C TRP A 933 -20.27 10.03 -20.52
N VAL A 934 -20.87 10.70 -19.53
CA VAL A 934 -20.37 11.99 -19.01
C VAL A 934 -18.93 11.84 -18.50
N ARG A 935 -18.60 10.74 -17.81
CA ARG A 935 -17.21 10.51 -17.34
C ARG A 935 -16.27 10.18 -18.49
N GLY A 936 -16.77 9.59 -19.59
CA GLY A 936 -16.04 9.44 -20.84
C GLY A 936 -15.65 10.79 -21.47
N LEU A 937 -16.54 11.79 -21.44
CA LEU A 937 -16.21 13.16 -21.86
C LEU A 937 -15.15 13.80 -20.96
N VAL A 938 -15.28 13.64 -19.64
CA VAL A 938 -14.29 14.12 -18.66
C VAL A 938 -12.93 13.44 -18.90
N TYR A 939 -12.91 12.15 -19.22
CA TYR A 939 -11.72 11.41 -19.60
C TYR A 939 -11.05 12.00 -20.85
N VAL A 940 -11.80 12.23 -21.94
CA VAL A 940 -11.25 12.83 -23.17
C VAL A 940 -10.68 14.22 -22.90
N ALA A 941 -11.43 15.10 -22.24
CA ALA A 941 -10.98 16.46 -21.94
C ALA A 941 -9.74 16.48 -21.06
N GLY A 942 -9.72 15.67 -19.99
CA GLY A 942 -8.59 15.57 -19.07
C GLY A 942 -7.34 15.01 -19.74
N ASN A 943 -7.48 13.96 -20.56
CA ASN A 943 -6.34 13.35 -21.25
C ASN A 943 -5.79 14.25 -22.37
N CYS A 944 -6.65 14.98 -23.09
CA CYS A 944 -6.20 16.00 -24.04
C CYS A 944 -5.43 17.13 -23.34
N TRP A 945 -5.90 17.58 -22.17
CA TRP A 945 -5.19 18.60 -21.39
C TRP A 945 -3.82 18.12 -20.89
N VAL A 946 -3.75 16.87 -20.41
CA VAL A 946 -2.48 16.24 -20.01
C VAL A 946 -1.54 16.11 -21.22
N LEU A 947 -2.04 15.65 -22.36
CA LEU A 947 -1.24 15.52 -23.59
C LEU A 947 -0.69 16.87 -24.04
N ALA A 948 -1.52 17.91 -24.10
CA ALA A 948 -1.08 19.27 -24.44
C ALA A 948 -0.01 19.77 -23.48
N GLY A 949 -0.19 19.57 -22.18
CA GLY A 949 0.81 19.93 -21.16
C GLY A 949 2.15 19.19 -21.30
N ILE A 950 2.13 17.92 -21.70
CA ILE A 950 3.34 17.15 -22.00
C ILE A 950 4.01 17.67 -23.28
N MET A 951 3.23 18.02 -24.30
CA MET A 951 3.74 18.58 -25.56
C MET A 951 4.42 19.94 -25.32
N ASP A 952 3.79 20.83 -24.55
CA ASP A 952 4.36 22.14 -24.19
C ASP A 952 5.65 22.01 -23.36
N GLY A 953 5.74 20.98 -22.53
CA GLY A 953 6.90 20.69 -21.70
C GLY A 953 8.04 20.00 -22.43
N TYR A 954 7.86 19.53 -23.66
CA TYR A 954 8.86 18.74 -24.36
C TYR A 954 9.89 19.62 -25.08
N LYS A 955 11.17 19.53 -24.69
CA LYS A 955 12.24 20.28 -25.34
C LYS A 955 12.74 19.55 -26.60
N GLN A 956 12.47 20.13 -27.77
CA GLN A 956 13.10 19.71 -29.02
C GLN A 956 14.60 20.00 -29.01
N VAL A 957 15.40 19.13 -29.61
CA VAL A 957 16.85 19.36 -29.76
C VAL A 957 17.04 20.60 -30.64
N LEU A 958 17.69 21.64 -30.15
CA LEU A 958 18.13 22.78 -30.96
C LEU A 958 19.63 22.56 -31.18
N TYR A 959 20.04 22.36 -32.43
CA TYR A 959 21.44 22.48 -32.85
C TYR A 959 21.61 23.80 -33.57
#